data_AF-R5M935-F1
#
_entry.id   AF-R5M935-F1
#
_cell.length_a   1.000
_cell.length_b   1.000
_cell.length_c   1.000
_cell.angle_alpha   90.00
_cell.angle_beta   90.00
_cell.angle_gamma   90.00
#
_symmetry.space_group_name_H-M   'P 1'
#
loop_
_entity.id
_entity.type
_entity.pdbx_description
1 polymer ?
#
loop_
_entity_poly.entity_id
_entity_poly.type
_entity_poly.pdbx_seq_one_letter_code
_entity_poly.pdbx_strand_id
1 'polypeptide(L)'
;MKKKNILFISVSLVLILLLGIGISYSMWNITTSQDTTNTAYTKCFDVSITSQKNSIDLENTYPISDEKGKKLTPFSFTITNTCDIFASYTVNLESLKNTTLNSKFLKVMLNNEELKLLSDYESTDTVNTGSIESHILAKGSLGSGDSEDYTLRLWIDYDTTLEDLDNETKTFKSKIVVKAQPSTWNPIKEGYTTLHDAILANEYQTTPAIAKTKIANKQEVDLSQTAPVIKWVEKTGSTVSKDYTKPAESVINTYNKDTGTEDKTTQASNLTLNDTKLRLFKTKKFDSSTARYSLVDPVYVDPTTLDFSGNQKYYFQTESIAYNQTTDKLYTSTGGGDITIYQVTGATKTTGTTTWHDVTYDSVTYKLTMVTLTETELETDKSDKGIYQGTDDYGTTYYYRGNVKNNIVQFAGFYWQIVRINGDGSIRLIYDGTEKNATGGEQTIGNSQFNINYNDPAYVGYMYGNQDGTMFDEVHTNATSSTIKTTIDNWYKTNIADKGYDQYVSTAVGFCGDRSLYSSSSGDGVQTDKDTTFGAYARYLASAAQFICPEPARDLYTTVDSSVGNKALTYPVGLITYDEIVFAGIDQRHINKLSWAYSIQHYWTMSPSVFYATKSYAREWNLVKDGYLYIGSSVGGSNGVRPVINLKSDVKISGGTGTANEPFIIDTN
;
A
#
# COMPACT_ATOMS: atom_id res chain seq x y z
N MET A 1 51.19 -55.12 -7.32
CA MET A 1 51.02 -53.65 -7.49
C MET A 1 49.56 -53.16 -7.48
N LYS A 2 48.52 -53.97 -7.17
CA LYS A 2 47.11 -53.51 -7.24
C LYS A 2 46.46 -53.09 -5.89
N LYS A 3 46.92 -53.58 -4.73
CA LYS A 3 46.29 -53.27 -3.42
C LYS A 3 46.72 -51.93 -2.79
N LYS A 4 47.96 -51.47 -3.00
CA LYS A 4 48.45 -50.19 -2.45
C LYS A 4 47.78 -48.96 -3.09
N ASN A 5 47.41 -49.05 -4.38
CA ASN A 5 46.79 -47.93 -5.10
C ASN A 5 45.31 -47.75 -4.72
N ILE A 6 44.60 -48.82 -4.39
CA ILE A 6 43.19 -48.75 -3.95
C ILE A 6 43.07 -48.10 -2.57
N LEU A 7 44.00 -48.41 -1.65
CA LEU A 7 44.04 -47.79 -0.32
C LEU A 7 44.36 -46.29 -0.40
N PHE A 8 45.28 -45.89 -1.28
CA PHE A 8 45.60 -44.47 -1.49
C PHE A 8 44.43 -43.69 -2.09
N ILE A 9 43.70 -44.26 -3.05
CA ILE A 9 42.54 -43.60 -3.67
C ILE A 9 41.39 -43.44 -2.67
N SER A 10 41.14 -44.47 -1.83
CA SER A 10 40.07 -44.41 -0.82
C SER A 10 40.38 -43.45 0.32
N VAL A 11 41.64 -43.38 0.79
CA VAL A 11 42.05 -42.39 1.79
C VAL A 11 42.00 -40.96 1.22
N SER A 12 42.40 -40.76 -0.04
CA SER A 12 42.30 -39.46 -0.71
C SER A 12 40.86 -39.00 -0.93
N LEU A 13 39.93 -39.90 -1.25
CA LEU A 13 38.50 -39.60 -1.39
C LEU A 13 37.87 -39.21 -0.05
N VAL A 14 38.22 -39.90 1.04
CA VAL A 14 37.77 -39.54 2.40
C VAL A 14 38.38 -38.21 2.85
N LEU A 15 39.65 -37.93 2.51
CA LEU A 15 40.26 -36.63 2.79
C LEU A 15 39.60 -35.49 2.00
N ILE A 16 39.24 -35.71 0.73
CA ILE A 16 38.53 -34.71 -0.08
C ILE A 16 37.10 -34.50 0.44
N LEU A 17 36.43 -35.55 0.95
CA LEU A 17 35.12 -35.41 1.59
C LEU A 17 35.22 -34.64 2.92
N LEU A 18 36.23 -34.91 3.74
CA LEU A 18 36.48 -34.21 5.01
C LEU A 18 36.95 -32.77 4.80
N LEU A 19 37.76 -32.51 3.76
CA LEU A 19 38.11 -31.16 3.32
C LEU A 19 36.90 -30.46 2.71
N GLY A 20 35.99 -31.14 2.03
CA GLY A 20 34.73 -30.57 1.53
C GLY A 20 33.76 -30.18 2.67
N ILE A 21 33.69 -30.99 3.73
CA ILE A 21 32.94 -30.65 4.95
C ILE A 21 33.62 -29.48 5.68
N GLY A 22 34.95 -29.48 5.76
CA GLY A 22 35.75 -28.40 6.37
C GLY A 22 35.74 -27.09 5.58
N ILE A 23 35.68 -27.13 4.25
CA ILE A 23 35.56 -25.96 3.37
C ILE A 23 34.12 -25.45 3.35
N SER A 24 33.12 -26.33 3.52
CA SER A 24 31.76 -25.88 3.82
C SER A 24 31.79 -25.09 5.13
N TYR A 25 32.33 -25.66 6.22
CA TYR A 25 32.39 -25.01 7.54
C TYR A 25 33.26 -23.73 7.57
N SER A 26 34.36 -23.68 6.82
CA SER A 26 35.25 -22.51 6.74
C SER A 26 34.72 -21.41 5.81
N MET A 27 33.81 -21.70 4.88
CA MET A 27 33.09 -20.66 4.13
C MET A 27 32.05 -19.92 4.96
N TRP A 28 31.73 -20.39 6.17
CA TRP A 28 30.83 -19.73 7.13
C TRP A 28 31.52 -18.80 8.12
N ASN A 29 32.85 -18.70 8.13
CA ASN A 29 33.60 -17.83 9.04
C ASN A 29 34.66 -17.03 8.28
N ILE A 30 34.34 -15.79 7.91
CA ILE A 30 35.33 -14.80 7.47
C ILE A 30 35.00 -13.44 8.08
N THR A 31 35.98 -12.87 8.79
CA THR A 31 35.99 -11.54 9.40
C THR A 31 36.44 -10.48 8.40
N THR A 32 35.77 -9.34 8.38
CA THR A 32 36.40 -8.05 8.09
C THR A 32 35.94 -7.05 9.15
N SER A 33 36.91 -6.54 9.89
CA SER A 33 36.76 -5.43 10.83
C SER A 33 37.08 -4.15 10.07
N GLN A 34 36.15 -3.20 9.98
CA GLN A 34 36.44 -1.78 9.81
C GLN A 34 35.38 -0.90 10.50
N ASP A 35 35.79 0.30 10.88
CA ASP A 35 35.20 1.21 11.87
C ASP A 35 33.81 1.82 11.56
N THR A 36 33.02 1.27 10.63
CA THR A 36 31.80 1.99 10.13
C THR A 36 30.55 1.16 9.75
N THR A 37 30.55 -0.19 9.75
CA THR A 37 29.37 -0.98 9.28
C THR A 37 28.91 -2.08 10.26
N ASN A 38 27.58 -2.29 10.36
CA ASN A 38 26.99 -3.47 11.01
C ASN A 38 27.37 -4.72 10.22
N THR A 39 27.69 -5.82 10.92
CA THR A 39 28.36 -6.97 10.32
C THR A 39 27.40 -8.16 10.21
N ALA A 40 27.16 -8.64 8.99
CA ALA A 40 26.53 -9.94 8.77
C ALA A 40 27.59 -11.03 8.95
N TYR A 41 27.36 -12.01 9.83
CA TYR A 41 28.37 -13.02 10.14
C TYR A 41 28.35 -14.23 9.21
N THR A 42 27.60 -14.16 8.11
CA THR A 42 27.51 -15.24 7.12
C THR A 42 27.59 -14.67 5.72
N LYS A 43 28.23 -15.38 4.79
CA LYS A 43 28.23 -15.02 3.36
C LYS A 43 26.84 -15.07 2.71
N CYS A 44 25.84 -15.61 3.41
CA CYS A 44 24.49 -15.81 2.87
C CYS A 44 23.54 -14.66 3.07
N PHE A 45 23.85 -13.71 3.94
CA PHE A 45 23.02 -12.54 4.11
C PHE A 45 23.85 -11.29 3.94
N ASP A 46 23.34 -10.40 3.10
CA ASP A 46 23.79 -9.03 3.08
C ASP A 46 22.86 -8.19 3.97
N VAL A 47 23.46 -7.30 4.74
CA VAL A 47 22.73 -6.39 5.63
C VAL A 47 23.02 -4.99 5.14
N SER A 48 22.02 -4.37 4.52
CA SER A 48 22.11 -2.99 4.08
C SER A 48 21.47 -2.08 5.13
N ILE A 49 22.22 -1.07 5.58
CA ILE A 49 21.72 -0.06 6.49
C ILE A 49 21.15 1.07 5.64
N THR A 50 19.89 1.44 5.90
CA THR A 50 19.20 2.53 5.19
C THR A 50 18.98 3.77 6.08
N SER A 51 19.39 3.69 7.35
CA SER A 51 19.40 4.79 8.33
C SER A 51 20.33 5.95 7.95
N GLN A 52 19.96 7.18 8.32
CA GLN A 52 20.80 8.38 8.21
C GLN A 52 22.05 8.35 9.11
N LYS A 53 22.11 7.45 10.09
CA LYS A 53 23.26 7.20 10.95
C LYS A 53 23.75 5.76 10.79
N ASN A 54 25.07 5.60 10.69
CA ASN A 54 25.72 4.29 10.55
C ASN A 54 25.97 3.59 11.90
N SER A 55 25.78 4.28 13.03
CA SER A 55 25.97 3.76 14.39
C SER A 55 24.70 3.85 15.23
N ILE A 56 24.55 2.93 16.19
CA ILE A 56 23.52 2.96 17.22
C ILE A 56 24.19 3.37 18.54
N ASP A 57 24.12 4.65 18.84
CA ASP A 57 24.73 5.29 19.99
C ASP A 57 23.73 6.21 20.72
N LEU A 58 23.69 6.08 22.04
CA LEU A 58 23.01 7.01 22.94
C LEU A 58 24.10 7.71 23.76
N GLU A 59 24.46 8.92 23.33
CA GLU A 59 25.41 9.80 24.02
C GLU A 59 24.67 11.00 24.62
N ASN A 60 24.91 11.28 25.91
CA ASN A 60 24.31 12.41 26.64
C ASN A 60 22.77 12.45 26.61
N THR A 61 22.14 11.29 26.55
CA THR A 61 20.68 11.15 26.53
C THR A 61 20.13 11.02 27.95
N TYR A 62 18.94 11.57 28.19
CA TYR A 62 18.23 11.47 29.46
C TYR A 62 17.07 10.47 29.34
N PRO A 63 16.58 9.91 30.47
CA PRO A 63 15.31 9.19 30.51
C PRO A 63 14.19 9.97 29.82
N ILE A 64 13.45 9.30 28.94
CA ILE A 64 12.29 9.89 28.24
C ILE A 64 11.09 8.96 28.33
N SER A 65 9.90 9.56 28.37
CA SER A 65 8.63 8.84 28.31
C SER A 65 8.50 8.05 27.02
N ASP A 66 7.78 6.93 27.06
CA ASP A 66 7.49 6.12 25.87
C ASP A 66 6.83 6.93 24.74
N GLU A 67 5.96 7.90 25.05
CA GLU A 67 5.37 8.80 24.05
C GLU A 67 6.42 9.61 23.25
N LYS A 68 7.54 9.94 23.88
CA LYS A 68 8.67 10.63 23.23
C LYS A 68 9.59 9.62 22.54
N GLY A 69 9.84 8.48 23.16
CA GLY A 69 10.64 7.38 22.61
C GLY A 69 10.09 6.86 21.27
N LYS A 70 8.77 6.64 21.18
CA LYS A 70 8.09 6.21 19.95
C LYS A 70 8.24 7.20 18.78
N LYS A 71 8.44 8.49 19.07
CA LYS A 71 8.60 9.57 18.08
C LYS A 71 10.05 9.80 17.64
N LEU A 72 11.02 9.06 18.21
CA LEU A 72 12.41 9.13 17.77
C LEU A 72 12.54 8.68 16.31
N THR A 73 13.47 9.29 15.57
CA THR A 73 13.86 8.78 14.25
C THR A 73 14.46 7.39 14.43
N PRO A 74 13.90 6.36 13.80
CA PRO A 74 14.37 5.01 14.02
C PRO A 74 15.64 4.69 13.23
N PHE A 75 16.38 3.69 13.72
CA PHE A 75 17.46 3.04 12.99
C PHE A 75 16.86 1.97 12.06
N SER A 76 16.87 2.24 10.76
CA SER A 76 16.34 1.32 9.72
C SER A 76 17.46 0.53 9.02
N PHE A 77 17.21 -0.77 8.81
CA PHE A 77 18.10 -1.66 8.08
C PHE A 77 17.29 -2.74 7.35
N THR A 78 17.88 -3.31 6.30
CA THR A 78 17.29 -4.36 5.48
C THR A 78 18.22 -5.56 5.49
N ILE A 79 17.63 -6.75 5.63
CA ILE A 79 18.34 -8.03 5.55
C ILE A 79 17.95 -8.66 4.23
N THR A 80 18.92 -9.05 3.41
CA THR A 80 18.69 -9.72 2.12
C THR A 80 19.41 -11.05 2.10
N ASN A 81 18.73 -12.12 1.73
CA ASN A 81 19.38 -13.40 1.50
C ASN A 81 20.09 -13.37 0.13
N THR A 82 21.41 -13.33 0.15
CA THR A 82 22.26 -13.33 -1.05
C THR A 82 22.72 -14.73 -1.46
N CYS A 83 22.35 -15.76 -0.70
CA CYS A 83 22.62 -17.15 -1.05
C CYS A 83 21.50 -17.73 -1.94
N ASP A 84 21.84 -18.78 -2.69
CA ASP A 84 20.91 -19.56 -3.51
C ASP A 84 20.12 -20.61 -2.69
N ILE A 85 20.12 -20.48 -1.37
CA ILE A 85 19.46 -21.41 -0.43
C ILE A 85 18.49 -20.68 0.48
N PHE A 86 17.46 -21.39 0.93
CA PHE A 86 16.57 -20.92 1.99
C PHE A 86 17.30 -20.92 3.34
N ALA A 87 17.26 -19.79 4.05
CA ALA A 87 18.06 -19.60 5.25
C ALA A 87 17.29 -18.91 6.38
N SER A 88 17.52 -19.36 7.62
CA SER A 88 16.98 -18.76 8.83
C SER A 88 17.99 -17.82 9.44
N TYR A 89 17.50 -16.79 10.10
CA TYR A 89 18.34 -15.80 10.75
C TYR A 89 17.77 -15.32 12.08
N THR A 90 18.65 -14.79 12.92
CA THR A 90 18.30 -14.00 14.08
C THR A 90 18.86 -12.59 13.93
N VAL A 91 18.09 -11.61 14.36
CA VAL A 91 18.52 -10.21 14.48
C VAL A 91 18.88 -9.97 15.93
N ASN A 92 20.15 -9.70 16.19
CA ASN A 92 20.66 -9.50 17.54
C ASN A 92 21.15 -8.07 17.73
N LEU A 93 20.92 -7.52 18.92
CA LEU A 93 21.55 -6.28 19.37
C LEU A 93 22.70 -6.62 20.30
N GLU A 94 23.92 -6.31 19.89
CA GLU A 94 25.12 -6.50 20.71
C GLU A 94 25.59 -5.19 21.32
N SER A 95 25.66 -5.13 22.65
CA SER A 95 26.25 -4.01 23.39
C SER A 95 27.77 -4.10 23.32
N LEU A 96 28.45 -2.97 23.04
CA LEU A 96 29.91 -2.90 22.88
C LEU A 96 30.63 -2.62 24.22
N LYS A 97 31.93 -2.95 24.30
CA LYS A 97 32.80 -2.76 25.50
C LYS A 97 32.85 -1.34 26.07
N ASN A 98 32.51 -0.32 25.28
CA ASN A 98 32.50 1.08 25.72
C ASN A 98 31.12 1.51 26.25
N THR A 99 30.17 0.59 26.34
CA THR A 99 28.86 0.81 26.99
C THR A 99 29.03 0.82 28.50
N THR A 100 28.49 1.85 29.14
CA THR A 100 28.38 1.98 30.60
C THR A 100 26.93 1.95 31.08
N LEU A 101 25.96 2.12 30.18
CA LEU A 101 24.54 1.97 30.49
C LEU A 101 24.12 0.49 30.47
N ASN A 102 23.49 0.03 31.56
CA ASN A 102 23.01 -1.34 31.68
C ASN A 102 21.75 -1.59 30.82
N SER A 103 21.64 -2.76 30.20
CA SER A 103 20.49 -3.18 29.37
C SER A 103 19.14 -3.15 30.09
N LYS A 104 19.12 -3.29 31.42
CA LYS A 104 17.89 -3.22 32.22
C LYS A 104 17.23 -1.84 32.25
N PHE A 105 17.92 -0.80 31.78
CA PHE A 105 17.39 0.57 31.70
C PHE A 105 17.08 1.01 30.26
N LEU A 106 17.22 0.11 29.29
CA LEU A 106 17.03 0.42 27.88
C LEU A 106 15.72 -0.14 27.38
N LYS A 107 14.81 0.76 27.00
CA LYS A 107 13.60 0.40 26.25
C LYS A 107 13.95 0.18 24.79
N VAL A 108 13.40 -0.89 24.24
CA VAL A 108 13.58 -1.32 22.86
C VAL A 108 12.22 -1.41 22.18
N MET A 109 12.14 -0.90 20.96
CA MET A 109 10.99 -1.09 20.08
C MET A 109 11.48 -1.49 18.69
N LEU A 110 11.11 -2.69 18.25
CA LEU A 110 11.36 -3.20 16.90
C LEU A 110 10.04 -3.21 16.13
N ASN A 111 9.98 -2.67 14.91
CA ASN A 111 8.80 -2.75 14.02
C ASN A 111 7.45 -2.43 14.69
N ASN A 112 7.43 -1.41 15.56
CA ASN A 112 6.24 -0.99 16.31
C ASN A 112 5.58 -2.13 17.15
N GLU A 113 6.36 -3.15 17.49
CA GLU A 113 5.96 -4.24 18.37
C GLU A 113 5.89 -3.79 19.84
N GLU A 114 5.57 -4.75 20.71
CA GLU A 114 5.55 -4.57 22.16
C GLU A 114 6.86 -3.95 22.69
N LEU A 115 6.72 -2.95 23.56
CA LEU A 115 7.84 -2.31 24.24
C LEU A 115 8.40 -3.20 25.35
N LYS A 116 9.71 -3.43 25.34
CA LYS A 116 10.40 -4.26 26.35
C LYS A 116 11.71 -3.62 26.77
N LEU A 117 12.17 -3.98 27.97
CA LEU A 117 13.54 -3.68 28.33
C LEU A 117 14.48 -4.61 27.56
N LEU A 118 15.67 -4.14 27.20
CA LEU A 118 16.64 -4.95 26.46
C LEU A 118 17.00 -6.23 27.23
N SER A 119 17.07 -6.14 28.57
CA SER A 119 17.30 -7.29 29.46
C SER A 119 16.23 -8.37 29.40
N ASP A 120 15.02 -8.05 28.94
CA ASP A 120 13.89 -8.99 28.88
C ASP A 120 13.91 -9.85 27.60
N TYR A 121 14.78 -9.51 26.64
CA TYR A 121 14.99 -10.31 25.43
C TYR A 121 15.94 -11.49 25.72
N GLU A 122 15.70 -12.60 25.00
CA GLU A 122 16.54 -13.80 25.05
C GLU A 122 18.02 -13.47 24.81
N SER A 123 18.87 -13.74 25.80
CA SER A 123 20.33 -13.58 25.66
C SER A 123 20.94 -14.65 24.78
N THR A 124 22.01 -14.31 24.06
CA THR A 124 22.76 -15.23 23.20
C THR A 124 24.26 -14.91 23.23
N ASP A 125 25.07 -15.77 22.61
CA ASP A 125 26.52 -15.57 22.55
C ASP A 125 26.87 -14.33 21.73
N THR A 126 27.82 -13.52 22.22
CA THR A 126 28.42 -12.42 21.46
C THR A 126 29.27 -12.96 20.33
N VAL A 127 29.21 -12.31 19.18
CA VAL A 127 30.00 -12.69 18.00
C VAL A 127 31.15 -11.73 17.76
N ASN A 128 30.97 -10.44 18.07
CA ASN A 128 32.05 -9.47 17.94
C ASN A 128 32.96 -9.51 19.17
N THR A 129 34.28 -9.54 18.95
CA THR A 129 35.30 -9.49 20.01
C THR A 129 35.22 -8.21 20.87
N GLY A 130 34.54 -7.17 20.36
CA GLY A 130 34.28 -5.91 21.04
C GLY A 130 32.94 -5.84 21.78
N SER A 131 32.14 -6.91 21.82
CA SER A 131 30.85 -6.94 22.52
C SER A 131 30.95 -7.47 23.95
N ILE A 132 29.98 -7.10 24.80
CA ILE A 132 29.88 -7.51 26.21
C ILE A 132 28.61 -8.32 26.51
N GLU A 133 27.53 -8.12 25.76
CA GLU A 133 26.29 -8.90 25.84
C GLU A 133 25.59 -8.87 24.47
N SER A 134 24.66 -9.80 24.24
CA SER A 134 23.90 -9.94 22.99
C SER A 134 22.49 -10.41 23.30
N HIS A 135 21.48 -9.75 22.72
CA HIS A 135 20.07 -10.11 22.88
C HIS A 135 19.40 -10.31 21.52
N ILE A 136 18.58 -11.35 21.39
CA ILE A 136 17.83 -11.67 20.16
C ILE A 136 16.58 -10.80 20.10
N LEU A 137 16.53 -9.88 19.14
CA LEU A 137 15.39 -9.00 18.90
C LEU A 137 14.33 -9.67 18.02
N ALA A 138 14.74 -10.42 16.99
CA ALA A 138 13.84 -11.09 16.07
C ALA A 138 14.42 -12.39 15.48
N LYS A 139 13.53 -13.25 14.98
CA LYS A 139 13.83 -14.49 14.25
C LYS A 139 13.05 -14.48 12.94
N GLY A 140 13.63 -14.98 11.86
CA GLY A 140 12.98 -15.00 10.56
C GLY A 140 13.65 -15.97 9.59
N SER A 141 13.09 -16.10 8.38
CA SER A 141 13.69 -16.86 7.30
C SER A 141 13.36 -16.25 5.95
N LEU A 142 14.28 -16.39 5.00
CA LEU A 142 14.19 -15.78 3.68
C LEU A 142 14.62 -16.78 2.61
N GLY A 143 13.86 -16.84 1.51
CA GLY A 143 14.28 -17.51 0.28
C GLY A 143 15.39 -16.73 -0.42
N SER A 144 15.98 -17.36 -1.44
CA SER A 144 17.06 -16.73 -2.20
C SER A 144 16.59 -15.41 -2.83
N GLY A 145 17.33 -14.33 -2.59
CA GLY A 145 16.98 -12.99 -3.09
C GLY A 145 15.84 -12.29 -2.35
N ASP A 146 15.17 -12.95 -1.40
CA ASP A 146 14.17 -12.29 -0.56
C ASP A 146 14.84 -11.34 0.45
N SER A 147 14.12 -10.28 0.84
CA SER A 147 14.60 -9.32 1.83
C SER A 147 13.53 -8.97 2.86
N GLU A 148 13.95 -8.63 4.07
CA GLU A 148 13.09 -8.17 5.16
C GLU A 148 13.62 -6.86 5.76
N ASP A 149 12.73 -5.89 5.96
CA ASP A 149 13.07 -4.60 6.56
C ASP A 149 12.93 -4.61 8.10
N TYR A 150 13.75 -3.87 8.83
CA TYR A 150 13.61 -3.71 10.27
C TYR A 150 13.83 -2.26 10.68
N THR A 151 13.11 -1.84 11.71
CA THR A 151 13.14 -0.50 12.25
C THR A 151 13.25 -0.56 13.76
N LEU A 152 14.36 -0.06 14.30
CA LEU A 152 14.71 -0.13 15.72
C LEU A 152 14.71 1.26 16.37
N ARG A 153 14.06 1.38 17.53
CA ARG A 153 14.17 2.54 18.42
C ARG A 153 14.66 2.08 19.79
N LEU A 154 15.48 2.92 20.40
CA LEU A 154 16.09 2.69 21.71
C LEU A 154 16.06 4.00 22.51
N TRP A 155 15.70 3.92 23.78
CA TRP A 155 15.78 5.05 24.72
C TRP A 155 15.98 4.56 26.15
N ILE A 156 16.45 5.46 27.02
CA ILE A 156 16.54 5.19 28.46
C ILE A 156 15.12 5.24 29.04
N ASP A 157 14.75 4.18 29.77
CA ASP A 157 13.42 4.05 30.39
C ASP A 157 13.13 5.22 31.32
N TYR A 158 11.90 5.74 31.28
CA TYR A 158 11.52 6.95 32.00
C TYR A 158 11.68 6.82 33.52
N ASP A 159 11.45 5.62 34.04
CA ASP A 159 11.57 5.31 35.47
C ASP A 159 13.02 5.22 35.96
N THR A 160 14.00 5.31 35.05
CA THR A 160 15.42 5.31 35.41
C THR A 160 15.80 6.62 36.10
N THR A 161 16.19 6.56 37.36
CA THR A 161 16.62 7.74 38.13
C THR A 161 18.09 8.08 37.92
N LEU A 162 18.54 9.25 38.35
CA LEU A 162 19.98 9.57 38.38
C LEU A 162 20.75 8.65 39.33
N GLU A 163 20.12 8.19 40.41
CA GLU A 163 20.73 7.24 41.35
C GLU A 163 20.95 5.86 40.68
N ASP A 164 19.98 5.41 39.89
CA ASP A 164 20.11 4.19 39.07
C ASP A 164 21.25 4.26 38.05
N LEU A 165 21.66 5.48 37.68
CA LEU A 165 22.77 5.79 36.79
C LEU A 165 24.04 6.20 37.57
N ASP A 166 24.16 5.83 38.84
CA ASP A 166 25.30 6.17 39.71
C ASP A 166 25.61 7.68 39.80
N ASN A 167 24.60 8.53 39.57
CA ASN A 167 24.73 9.99 39.44
C ASN A 167 25.70 10.47 38.35
N GLU A 168 25.90 9.67 37.30
CA GLU A 168 26.79 9.96 36.18
C GLU A 168 26.08 9.85 34.83
N THR A 169 26.60 10.55 33.81
CA THR A 169 26.17 10.32 32.42
C THR A 169 26.64 8.95 31.96
N LYS A 170 25.72 8.10 31.52
CA LYS A 170 26.04 6.80 30.93
C LYS A 170 25.98 6.86 29.40
N THR A 171 26.69 5.94 28.77
CA THR A 171 26.78 5.82 27.31
C THR A 171 26.36 4.41 26.90
N PHE A 172 25.57 4.31 25.84
CA PHE A 172 25.25 3.03 25.21
C PHE A 172 25.75 3.02 23.77
N LYS A 173 26.52 2.00 23.40
CA LYS A 173 26.99 1.75 22.04
C LYS A 173 26.66 0.33 21.67
N SER A 174 26.06 0.14 20.51
CA SER A 174 25.64 -1.19 20.05
C SER A 174 25.78 -1.37 18.54
N LYS A 175 25.64 -2.62 18.10
CA LYS A 175 25.59 -3.01 16.69
C LYS A 175 24.48 -4.03 16.45
N ILE A 176 23.92 -3.98 15.24
CA ILE A 176 23.08 -5.07 14.73
C ILE A 176 23.98 -6.19 14.23
N VAL A 177 23.72 -7.40 14.70
CA VAL A 177 24.37 -8.63 14.25
C VAL A 177 23.31 -9.57 13.72
N VAL A 178 23.46 -9.96 12.45
CA VAL A 178 22.61 -10.99 11.84
C VAL A 178 23.36 -12.30 11.84
N LYS A 179 22.86 -13.25 12.63
CA LYS A 179 23.32 -14.65 12.61
C LYS A 179 22.41 -15.41 11.66
N ALA A 180 22.99 -16.13 10.71
CA ALA A 180 22.22 -16.96 9.82
C ALA A 180 22.73 -18.39 9.77
N GLN A 181 21.85 -19.28 9.35
CA GLN A 181 22.14 -20.69 9.14
C GLN A 181 21.24 -21.23 8.04
N PRO A 182 21.67 -22.27 7.30
CA PRO A 182 20.75 -23.02 6.44
C PRO A 182 19.48 -23.35 7.21
N SER A 183 18.33 -22.96 6.64
CA SER A 183 17.09 -23.14 7.36
C SER A 183 16.67 -24.60 7.30
N THR A 184 16.31 -25.15 8.47
CA THR A 184 15.47 -26.35 8.54
C THR A 184 14.02 -26.00 8.84
N TRP A 185 13.75 -24.76 9.22
CA TRP A 185 12.44 -24.29 9.64
C TRP A 185 11.48 -24.32 8.46
N ASN A 186 10.32 -24.93 8.66
CA ASN A 186 9.23 -24.96 7.71
C ASN A 186 7.97 -25.22 8.54
N PRO A 187 6.86 -24.48 8.33
CA PRO A 187 5.64 -24.65 9.12
C PRO A 187 5.21 -26.12 9.24
N ILE A 188 5.29 -26.89 8.16
CA ILE A 188 4.91 -28.30 8.11
C ILE A 188 5.83 -29.16 8.98
N LYS A 189 7.15 -28.90 8.95
CA LYS A 189 8.12 -29.63 9.80
C LYS A 189 7.91 -29.33 11.28
N GLU A 190 7.45 -28.11 11.59
CA GLU A 190 7.05 -27.70 12.95
C GLU A 190 5.65 -28.20 13.34
N GLY A 191 4.95 -28.93 12.46
CA GLY A 191 3.64 -29.53 12.72
C GLY A 191 2.43 -28.68 12.32
N TYR A 192 2.65 -27.49 11.75
CA TYR A 192 1.59 -26.58 11.28
C TYR A 192 1.25 -26.89 9.82
N THR A 193 0.23 -27.72 9.64
CA THR A 193 -0.13 -28.27 8.31
C THR A 193 -1.25 -27.50 7.60
N THR A 194 -2.03 -26.70 8.32
CA THR A 194 -3.04 -25.81 7.72
C THR A 194 -2.45 -24.46 7.36
N LEU A 195 -2.96 -23.80 6.32
CA LEU A 195 -2.54 -22.43 5.96
C LEU A 195 -2.73 -21.45 7.13
N HIS A 196 -3.86 -21.54 7.84
CA HIS A 196 -4.18 -20.69 8.99
C HIS A 196 -3.03 -20.69 10.03
N ASP A 197 -2.66 -21.87 10.53
CA ASP A 197 -1.60 -21.98 11.55
C ASP A 197 -0.22 -21.64 10.98
N ALA A 198 0.05 -21.99 9.73
CA ALA A 198 1.31 -21.68 9.08
C ALA A 198 1.56 -20.18 8.98
N ILE A 199 0.55 -19.38 8.61
CA ILE A 199 0.62 -17.91 8.57
C ILE A 199 1.05 -17.35 9.93
N LEU A 200 0.35 -17.76 11.01
CA LEU A 200 0.61 -17.26 12.35
C LEU A 200 1.97 -17.72 12.89
N ALA A 201 2.33 -18.98 12.67
CA ALA A 201 3.61 -19.52 13.11
C ALA A 201 4.79 -18.87 12.39
N ASN A 202 4.62 -18.53 11.12
CA ASN A 202 5.67 -17.95 10.28
C ASN A 202 6.04 -16.52 10.65
N GLU A 203 5.08 -15.70 11.09
CA GLU A 203 5.32 -14.28 11.46
C GLU A 203 6.48 -14.12 12.46
N TYR A 204 6.59 -15.04 13.43
CA TYR A 204 7.61 -14.98 14.49
C TYR A 204 8.43 -16.25 14.65
N GLN A 205 8.24 -17.24 13.78
CA GLN A 205 8.83 -18.57 13.88
C GLN A 205 8.56 -19.22 15.24
N THR A 206 7.31 -19.20 15.67
CA THR A 206 6.86 -19.66 16.99
C THR A 206 5.51 -20.36 16.87
N THR A 207 4.91 -20.76 18.00
CA THR A 207 3.58 -21.37 17.99
C THR A 207 2.50 -20.34 17.64
N PRO A 208 1.40 -20.71 16.97
CA PRO A 208 0.28 -19.81 16.69
C PRO A 208 -0.26 -19.09 17.94
N ALA A 209 -0.27 -19.76 19.10
CA ALA A 209 -0.73 -19.15 20.36
C ALA A 209 0.19 -18.01 20.85
N ILE A 210 1.51 -18.22 20.79
CA ILE A 210 2.49 -17.20 21.14
C ILE A 210 2.46 -16.06 20.11
N ALA A 211 2.32 -16.38 18.83
CA ALA A 211 2.20 -15.39 17.76
C ALA A 211 0.97 -14.47 17.97
N LYS A 212 -0.20 -15.05 18.25
CA LYS A 212 -1.42 -14.28 18.58
C LYS A 212 -1.21 -13.34 19.77
N THR A 213 -0.53 -13.80 20.81
CA THR A 213 -0.21 -12.97 21.99
C THR A 213 0.69 -11.79 21.61
N LYS A 214 1.73 -12.03 20.80
CA LYS A 214 2.61 -10.97 20.30
C LYS A 214 1.87 -9.97 19.41
N ILE A 215 1.02 -10.45 18.50
CA ILE A 215 0.18 -9.61 17.63
C ILE A 215 -0.73 -8.72 18.48
N ALA A 216 -1.33 -9.27 19.53
CA ALA A 216 -2.20 -8.52 20.42
C ALA A 216 -1.49 -7.43 21.24
N ASN A 217 -0.18 -7.59 21.47
CA ASN A 217 0.65 -6.63 22.19
C ASN A 217 1.30 -5.56 21.27
N LYS A 218 1.07 -5.60 19.95
CA LYS A 218 1.54 -4.53 19.04
C LYS A 218 0.91 -3.19 19.40
N GLN A 219 1.58 -2.11 19.03
CA GLN A 219 1.00 -0.77 19.18
C GLN A 219 -0.27 -0.63 18.32
N GLU A 220 -1.18 0.23 18.77
CA GLU A 220 -2.37 0.59 17.99
C GLU A 220 -1.97 1.21 16.65
N VAL A 221 -2.70 0.84 15.59
CA VAL A 221 -2.44 1.33 14.24
C VAL A 221 -2.94 2.76 14.07
N ASP A 222 -2.10 3.63 13.51
CA ASP A 222 -2.51 4.97 13.10
C ASP A 222 -2.99 4.95 11.65
N LEU A 223 -4.31 5.07 11.45
CA LEU A 223 -4.93 5.09 10.12
C LEU A 223 -4.95 6.51 9.49
N SER A 224 -4.45 7.52 10.19
CA SER A 224 -4.27 8.88 9.64
C SER A 224 -2.99 9.03 8.82
N GLN A 225 -2.13 8.00 8.81
CA GLN A 225 -0.87 7.94 8.07
C GLN A 225 -0.78 6.62 7.29
N THR A 226 0.13 6.57 6.33
CA THR A 226 0.43 5.34 5.60
C THR A 226 1.28 4.39 6.43
N ALA A 227 1.25 3.10 6.07
CA ALA A 227 2.22 2.12 6.54
C ALA A 227 2.97 1.57 5.32
N PRO A 228 4.28 1.82 5.17
CA PRO A 228 5.14 2.65 6.03
C PRO A 228 4.77 4.14 6.03
N VAL A 229 5.21 4.89 7.05
CA VAL A 229 5.10 6.37 7.06
C VAL A 229 6.22 6.93 6.20
N ILE A 230 5.90 7.73 5.19
CA ILE A 230 6.86 8.22 4.20
C ILE A 230 6.94 9.75 4.28
N LYS A 231 8.16 10.27 4.34
CA LYS A 231 8.43 11.69 4.08
C LYS A 231 9.06 11.86 2.71
N TRP A 232 8.63 12.90 2.03
CA TRP A 232 9.00 13.21 0.67
C TRP A 232 9.85 14.48 0.61
N VAL A 233 10.72 14.53 -0.39
CA VAL A 233 11.43 15.74 -0.81
C VAL A 233 11.17 16.00 -2.28
N GLU A 234 11.19 17.27 -2.65
CA GLU A 234 11.00 17.67 -4.04
C GLU A 234 12.13 17.18 -4.95
N LYS A 235 11.74 16.77 -6.15
CA LYS A 235 12.62 16.33 -7.23
C LYS A 235 12.28 17.09 -8.52
N THR A 236 13.28 17.81 -9.02
CA THR A 236 13.20 18.45 -10.34
C THR A 236 13.44 17.40 -11.43
N GLY A 237 12.46 17.24 -12.31
CA GLY A 237 12.48 16.31 -13.43
C GLY A 237 12.93 16.97 -14.75
N SER A 238 12.60 16.31 -15.85
CA SER A 238 12.96 16.74 -17.20
C SER A 238 12.09 17.89 -17.72
N THR A 239 12.61 18.59 -18.73
CA THR A 239 11.86 19.57 -19.52
C THR A 239 10.86 18.87 -20.44
N VAL A 240 9.63 19.37 -20.47
CA VAL A 240 8.54 18.91 -21.34
C VAL A 240 7.94 20.08 -22.12
N SER A 241 7.28 19.78 -23.24
CA SER A 241 6.48 20.76 -23.98
C SER A 241 5.06 20.25 -24.18
N LYS A 242 4.06 21.06 -23.82
CA LYS A 242 2.64 20.71 -23.93
C LYS A 242 1.82 21.88 -24.46
N ASP A 243 0.77 21.56 -25.18
CA ASP A 243 -0.14 22.52 -25.80
C ASP A 243 -1.43 22.64 -24.98
N TYR A 244 -1.89 23.88 -24.77
CA TYR A 244 -3.10 24.20 -24.03
C TYR A 244 -3.93 25.20 -24.85
N THR A 245 -5.12 24.76 -25.28
CA THR A 245 -5.97 25.55 -26.17
C THR A 245 -7.06 26.26 -25.39
N LYS A 246 -7.23 27.55 -25.68
CA LYS A 246 -8.19 28.45 -25.04
C LYS A 246 -9.03 29.16 -26.12
N PRO A 247 -10.27 29.56 -25.83
CA PRO A 247 -11.09 30.36 -26.74
C PRO A 247 -10.41 31.70 -27.01
N ALA A 248 -10.50 32.18 -28.25
CA ALA A 248 -9.99 33.50 -28.58
C ALA A 248 -10.87 34.60 -27.95
N GLU A 249 -10.30 35.80 -27.77
CA GLU A 249 -11.03 36.95 -27.24
C GLU A 249 -12.23 37.36 -28.11
N SER A 250 -12.19 37.09 -29.42
CA SER A 250 -13.32 37.28 -30.34
C SER A 250 -14.57 36.51 -29.90
N VAL A 251 -14.40 35.31 -29.34
CA VAL A 251 -15.50 34.45 -28.84
C VAL A 251 -16.24 35.15 -27.71
N ILE A 252 -15.50 35.63 -26.70
CA ILE A 252 -16.08 36.33 -25.54
C ILE A 252 -16.80 37.61 -26.00
N ASN A 253 -16.15 38.38 -26.89
CA ASN A 253 -16.70 39.61 -27.43
C ASN A 253 -17.91 39.42 -28.34
N THR A 254 -18.16 38.20 -28.84
CA THR A 254 -19.30 37.89 -29.70
C THR A 254 -20.49 37.40 -28.87
N TYR A 255 -20.24 36.50 -27.90
CA TYR A 255 -21.32 35.77 -27.22
C TYR A 255 -21.66 36.30 -25.82
N ASN A 256 -20.82 37.18 -25.23
CA ASN A 256 -21.01 37.71 -23.87
C ASN A 256 -21.25 39.22 -23.83
N LYS A 257 -21.48 39.86 -24.99
CA LYS A 257 -21.92 41.25 -25.04
C LYS A 257 -23.41 41.34 -24.73
N ASP A 258 -23.75 42.31 -23.88
CA ASP A 258 -25.11 42.77 -23.66
C ASP A 258 -25.58 43.57 -24.90
N THR A 259 -25.85 42.90 -26.02
CA THR A 259 -26.25 43.53 -27.29
C THR A 259 -27.76 43.78 -27.40
N GLY A 260 -28.53 43.57 -26.33
CA GLY A 260 -30.00 43.68 -26.37
C GLY A 260 -30.69 42.62 -27.23
N THR A 261 -29.96 41.61 -27.71
CA THR A 261 -30.48 40.38 -28.30
C THR A 261 -30.14 39.25 -27.33
N GLU A 262 -31.16 38.70 -26.69
CA GLU A 262 -31.07 37.64 -25.67
C GLU A 262 -30.60 36.27 -26.22
N ASP A 263 -29.62 36.22 -27.13
CA ASP A 263 -29.06 34.94 -27.59
C ASP A 263 -28.00 34.41 -26.61
N LYS A 264 -28.37 34.32 -25.33
CA LYS A 264 -27.60 33.66 -24.27
C LYS A 264 -27.68 32.12 -24.37
N THR A 265 -28.11 31.59 -25.51
CA THR A 265 -28.33 30.15 -25.72
C THR A 265 -27.04 29.39 -26.04
N THR A 266 -25.98 30.07 -26.50
CA THR A 266 -24.73 29.39 -26.88
C THR A 266 -23.98 28.84 -25.66
N GLN A 267 -23.28 27.72 -25.86
CA GLN A 267 -22.51 27.08 -24.79
C GLN A 267 -21.33 27.93 -24.28
N ALA A 268 -20.82 28.91 -25.03
CA ALA A 268 -19.71 29.77 -24.61
C ALA A 268 -20.13 30.93 -23.68
N SER A 269 -21.43 31.08 -23.42
CA SER A 269 -22.00 32.28 -22.79
C SER A 269 -21.51 32.58 -21.36
N ASN A 270 -20.94 31.58 -20.68
CA ASN A 270 -20.46 31.72 -19.29
C ASN A 270 -18.96 32.02 -19.19
N LEU A 271 -18.25 32.03 -20.32
CA LEU A 271 -16.82 32.31 -20.33
C LEU A 271 -16.54 33.80 -20.14
N THR A 272 -15.35 34.14 -19.67
CA THR A 272 -14.92 35.51 -19.43
C THR A 272 -13.61 35.80 -20.17
N LEU A 273 -13.14 37.05 -20.12
CA LEU A 273 -11.83 37.39 -20.67
C LEU A 273 -10.68 36.65 -19.97
N ASN A 274 -10.87 36.19 -18.72
CA ASN A 274 -9.86 35.36 -18.06
C ASN A 274 -9.79 33.96 -18.67
N ASP A 275 -10.89 33.44 -19.21
CA ASP A 275 -10.94 32.14 -19.87
C ASP A 275 -10.24 32.11 -21.24
N THR A 276 -9.77 33.25 -21.74
CA THR A 276 -8.94 33.34 -22.95
C THR A 276 -7.44 33.25 -22.63
N LYS A 277 -7.08 33.31 -21.35
CA LYS A 277 -5.70 33.32 -20.83
C LYS A 277 -5.43 32.07 -20.01
N LEU A 278 -4.16 31.73 -19.79
CA LEU A 278 -3.82 30.65 -18.85
C LEU A 278 -3.76 31.18 -17.43
N ARG A 279 -4.22 30.34 -16.50
CA ARG A 279 -4.07 30.55 -15.05
C ARG A 279 -2.73 29.96 -14.61
N LEU A 280 -1.72 30.82 -14.48
CA LEU A 280 -0.44 30.48 -13.88
C LEU A 280 -0.43 30.84 -12.38
N PHE A 281 0.52 30.30 -11.63
CA PHE A 281 0.65 30.55 -10.20
C PHE A 281 2.04 31.06 -9.86
N LYS A 282 2.16 32.01 -8.94
CA LYS A 282 3.46 32.58 -8.56
C LYS A 282 4.17 31.80 -7.46
N THR A 283 3.42 31.01 -6.70
CA THR A 283 3.92 30.33 -5.51
C THR A 283 3.49 28.86 -5.53
N LYS A 284 4.42 27.96 -5.18
CA LYS A 284 4.15 26.56 -4.86
C LYS A 284 4.41 26.30 -3.39
N LYS A 285 3.61 25.42 -2.79
CA LYS A 285 3.85 24.82 -1.47
C LYS A 285 3.95 23.32 -1.66
N PHE A 286 4.93 22.69 -1.04
CA PHE A 286 5.10 21.23 -1.07
C PHE A 286 4.87 20.69 0.34
N ASP A 287 3.99 19.71 0.46
CA ASP A 287 3.75 18.99 1.71
C ASP A 287 4.57 17.69 1.71
N SER A 288 5.58 17.63 2.57
CA SER A 288 6.48 16.48 2.67
C SER A 288 5.83 15.25 3.27
N SER A 289 4.66 15.34 3.91
CA SER A 289 3.94 14.17 4.42
C SER A 289 3.15 13.48 3.30
N THR A 290 2.47 14.25 2.44
CA THR A 290 1.59 13.72 1.40
C THR A 290 2.22 13.64 0.01
N ALA A 291 3.39 14.25 -0.17
CA ALA A 291 4.04 14.48 -1.47
C ALA A 291 3.25 15.38 -2.44
N ARG A 292 2.30 16.16 -1.94
CA ARG A 292 1.42 16.98 -2.77
C ARG A 292 1.86 18.43 -2.83
N TYR A 293 1.74 18.99 -4.02
CA TYR A 293 1.88 20.41 -4.27
C TYR A 293 0.54 21.14 -4.15
N SER A 294 0.58 22.35 -3.61
CA SER A 294 -0.49 23.34 -3.71
C SER A 294 0.05 24.59 -4.40
N LEU A 295 -0.64 25.05 -5.43
CA LEU A 295 -0.32 26.25 -6.19
C LEU A 295 -1.21 27.40 -5.71
N VAL A 296 -0.59 28.51 -5.35
CA VAL A 296 -1.28 29.71 -4.82
C VAL A 296 -0.84 30.96 -5.57
N ASP A 297 -1.53 32.08 -5.33
CA ASP A 297 -1.32 33.37 -6.02
C ASP A 297 -1.54 33.28 -7.54
N PRO A 298 -2.78 32.96 -7.98
CA PRO A 298 -3.08 32.79 -9.40
C PRO A 298 -3.01 34.11 -10.17
N VAL A 299 -2.55 34.03 -11.42
CA VAL A 299 -2.57 35.11 -12.41
C VAL A 299 -3.11 34.61 -13.74
N TYR A 300 -4.02 35.36 -14.34
CA TYR A 300 -4.57 35.09 -15.67
C TYR A 300 -3.82 35.92 -16.69
N VAL A 301 -2.97 35.26 -17.47
CA VAL A 301 -2.02 35.96 -18.34
C VAL A 301 -1.78 35.22 -19.65
N ASP A 302 -1.41 35.98 -20.68
CA ASP A 302 -0.81 35.40 -21.86
C ASP A 302 0.66 35.04 -21.53
N PRO A 303 1.02 33.76 -21.42
CA PRO A 303 2.35 33.34 -20.99
C PRO A 303 3.46 33.79 -21.95
N THR A 304 3.15 34.12 -23.20
CA THR A 304 4.13 34.62 -24.19
C THR A 304 4.61 36.05 -23.91
N THR A 305 3.91 36.75 -23.00
CA THR A 305 4.26 38.11 -22.56
C THR A 305 5.14 38.13 -21.30
N LEU A 306 5.41 36.97 -20.71
CA LEU A 306 6.21 36.85 -19.48
C LEU A 306 7.69 36.67 -19.79
N ASP A 307 8.54 37.24 -18.93
CA ASP A 307 9.96 36.94 -18.87
C ASP A 307 10.23 35.83 -17.83
N PHE A 308 10.66 34.66 -18.29
CA PHE A 308 10.97 33.50 -17.45
C PHE A 308 12.43 33.48 -16.95
N SER A 309 13.28 34.41 -17.41
CA SER A 309 14.67 34.53 -16.99
C SER A 309 14.83 35.23 -15.63
N GLY A 310 13.83 36.03 -15.23
CA GLY A 310 13.82 36.75 -13.97
C GLY A 310 13.69 35.88 -12.71
N ASN A 311 13.71 36.57 -11.55
CA ASN A 311 13.60 35.92 -10.23
C ASN A 311 12.21 35.32 -9.97
N GLN A 312 11.14 35.95 -10.46
CA GLN A 312 9.79 35.42 -10.32
C GLN A 312 9.62 34.16 -11.18
N LYS A 313 9.24 33.06 -10.54
CA LYS A 313 8.90 31.81 -11.23
C LYS A 313 7.39 31.67 -11.38
N TYR A 314 6.96 30.94 -12.40
CA TYR A 314 5.55 30.66 -12.67
C TYR A 314 5.34 29.16 -12.70
N TYR A 315 4.28 28.72 -12.03
CA TYR A 315 3.92 27.32 -11.87
C TYR A 315 2.58 27.05 -12.53
N PHE A 316 2.42 25.81 -12.97
CA PHE A 316 1.26 25.34 -13.70
C PHE A 316 1.02 23.86 -13.38
N GLN A 317 -0.22 23.38 -13.50
CA GLN A 317 -0.54 21.95 -13.42
C GLN A 317 -1.29 21.53 -14.68
N THR A 318 -2.58 21.83 -14.76
CA THR A 318 -3.43 21.56 -15.93
C THR A 318 -4.47 22.64 -16.09
N GLU A 319 -4.90 22.84 -17.32
CA GLU A 319 -6.03 23.69 -17.66
C GLU A 319 -6.65 23.22 -18.97
N SER A 320 -7.98 23.18 -19.03
CA SER A 320 -8.72 22.82 -20.24
C SER A 320 -10.10 23.47 -20.26
N ILE A 321 -10.72 23.54 -21.44
CA ILE A 321 -12.15 23.89 -21.57
C ILE A 321 -12.96 22.59 -21.49
N ALA A 322 -13.94 22.58 -20.60
CA ALA A 322 -14.85 21.47 -20.38
C ALA A 322 -16.29 21.92 -20.60
N TYR A 323 -17.19 20.96 -20.79
CA TYR A 323 -18.63 21.17 -21.00
C TYR A 323 -19.42 20.62 -19.81
N ASN A 324 -20.37 21.40 -19.32
CA ASN A 324 -21.26 21.03 -18.22
C ASN A 324 -22.61 20.57 -18.80
N GLN A 325 -22.96 19.31 -18.57
CA GLN A 325 -24.18 18.67 -19.11
C GLN A 325 -25.49 19.15 -18.46
N THR A 326 -25.41 19.79 -17.28
CA THR A 326 -26.60 20.30 -16.58
C THR A 326 -26.98 21.70 -17.07
N THR A 327 -25.98 22.51 -17.42
CA THR A 327 -26.19 23.90 -17.84
C THR A 327 -26.05 24.11 -19.34
N ASP A 328 -25.59 23.10 -20.06
CA ASP A 328 -25.21 23.14 -21.47
C ASP A 328 -24.14 24.21 -21.78
N LYS A 329 -23.28 24.53 -20.81
CA LYS A 329 -22.26 25.59 -20.91
C LYS A 329 -20.83 25.07 -20.82
N LEU A 330 -19.94 25.74 -21.56
CA LEU A 330 -18.50 25.62 -21.46
C LEU A 330 -17.98 26.35 -20.21
N TYR A 331 -16.94 25.79 -19.61
CA TYR A 331 -16.23 26.37 -18.48
C TYR A 331 -14.75 25.99 -18.51
N THR A 332 -13.89 26.79 -17.87
CA THR A 332 -12.49 26.42 -17.68
C THR A 332 -12.33 25.50 -16.48
N SER A 333 -11.76 24.32 -16.70
CA SER A 333 -11.29 23.41 -15.66
C SER A 333 -9.80 23.63 -15.41
N THR A 334 -9.43 24.03 -14.19
CA THR A 334 -8.03 24.30 -13.79
C THR A 334 -7.59 23.39 -12.65
N GLY A 335 -6.35 22.93 -12.67
CA GLY A 335 -5.72 22.30 -11.51
C GLY A 335 -5.01 23.31 -10.61
N GLY A 336 -5.17 23.16 -9.30
CA GLY A 336 -4.56 24.02 -8.28
C GLY A 336 -3.38 23.38 -7.54
N GLY A 337 -2.92 22.20 -7.96
CA GLY A 337 -1.95 21.39 -7.23
C GLY A 337 -2.16 19.91 -7.51
N ASP A 338 -1.11 19.12 -7.36
CA ASP A 338 -1.12 17.66 -7.52
C ASP A 338 0.21 17.08 -7.01
N ILE A 339 0.46 15.80 -7.20
CA ILE A 339 1.77 15.16 -6.98
C ILE A 339 2.80 15.60 -8.04
N THR A 340 2.33 15.97 -9.24
CA THR A 340 3.17 16.53 -10.31
C THR A 340 2.68 17.92 -10.69
N ILE A 341 3.60 18.89 -10.66
CA ILE A 341 3.37 20.24 -11.19
C ILE A 341 4.50 20.63 -12.15
N TYR A 342 4.37 21.80 -12.74
CA TYR A 342 5.30 22.30 -13.75
C TYR A 342 5.77 23.70 -13.39
N GLN A 343 7.07 23.95 -13.52
CA GLN A 343 7.61 25.30 -13.60
C GLN A 343 7.70 25.72 -15.06
N VAL A 344 7.02 26.80 -15.44
CA VAL A 344 7.03 27.31 -16.81
C VAL A 344 8.36 28.04 -17.06
N THR A 345 9.03 27.69 -18.16
CA THR A 345 10.33 28.26 -18.57
C THR A 345 10.30 28.90 -19.96
N GLY A 346 9.22 28.69 -20.72
CA GLY A 346 9.00 29.33 -22.01
C GLY A 346 7.58 29.12 -22.50
N ALA A 347 7.14 29.98 -23.42
CA ALA A 347 5.83 29.84 -24.06
C ALA A 347 5.85 30.41 -25.49
N THR A 348 5.15 29.75 -26.39
CA THR A 348 4.75 30.30 -27.70
C THR A 348 3.25 30.14 -27.89
N LYS A 349 2.67 30.80 -28.90
CA LYS A 349 1.25 30.65 -29.20
C LYS A 349 0.96 30.68 -30.70
N THR A 350 -0.12 30.03 -31.10
CA THR A 350 -0.68 30.07 -32.44
C THR A 350 -2.19 30.34 -32.37
N THR A 351 -2.73 31.03 -33.37
CA THR A 351 -4.17 31.20 -33.55
C THR A 351 -4.71 30.12 -34.47
N GLY A 352 -5.97 29.76 -34.28
CA GLY A 352 -6.65 28.75 -35.09
C GLY A 352 -8.12 28.64 -34.71
N THR A 353 -8.70 27.48 -34.93
CA THR A 353 -10.05 27.14 -34.48
C THR A 353 -10.03 25.81 -33.74
N THR A 354 -10.95 25.64 -32.79
CA THR A 354 -11.13 24.40 -32.03
C THR A 354 -12.61 24.09 -31.86
N THR A 355 -12.97 22.83 -32.01
CA THR A 355 -14.33 22.36 -31.75
C THR A 355 -14.46 21.91 -30.30
N TRP A 356 -15.33 22.56 -29.54
CA TRP A 356 -15.75 22.13 -28.21
C TRP A 356 -17.23 21.76 -28.29
N HIS A 357 -17.57 20.54 -27.87
CA HIS A 357 -18.94 20.00 -27.90
C HIS A 357 -19.70 20.40 -29.19
N ASP A 358 -19.22 19.85 -30.31
CA ASP A 358 -19.79 19.96 -31.66
C ASP A 358 -19.88 21.38 -32.28
N VAL A 359 -19.40 22.42 -31.59
CA VAL A 359 -19.32 23.79 -32.14
C VAL A 359 -17.87 24.25 -32.26
N THR A 360 -17.53 24.79 -33.43
CA THR A 360 -16.20 25.33 -33.73
C THR A 360 -16.10 26.81 -33.35
N TYR A 361 -15.03 27.16 -32.63
CA TYR A 361 -14.74 28.52 -32.19
C TYR A 361 -13.33 28.94 -32.61
N ASP A 362 -13.13 30.24 -32.76
CA ASP A 362 -11.78 30.82 -32.79
C ASP A 362 -11.03 30.48 -31.49
N SER A 363 -9.77 30.09 -31.61
CA SER A 363 -8.96 29.64 -30.48
C SER A 363 -7.51 30.12 -30.55
N VAL A 364 -6.88 30.18 -29.38
CA VAL A 364 -5.44 30.36 -29.20
C VAL A 364 -4.88 29.12 -28.53
N THR A 365 -3.86 28.50 -29.14
CA THR A 365 -3.14 27.37 -28.54
C THR A 365 -1.80 27.87 -28.01
N TYR A 366 -1.60 27.73 -26.71
CA TYR A 366 -0.35 28.04 -26.03
C TYR A 366 0.51 26.78 -25.94
N LYS A 367 1.73 26.83 -26.47
CA LYS A 367 2.74 25.79 -26.27
C LYS A 367 3.66 26.20 -25.14
N LEU A 368 3.56 25.52 -24.00
CA LEU A 368 4.41 25.78 -22.84
C LEU A 368 5.62 24.86 -22.85
N THR A 369 6.81 25.43 -22.67
CA THR A 369 8.03 24.72 -22.26
C THR A 369 8.13 24.79 -20.75
N MET A 370 8.26 23.64 -20.10
CA MET A 370 8.16 23.54 -18.65
C MET A 370 9.15 22.53 -18.09
N VAL A 371 9.63 22.76 -16.88
CA VAL A 371 10.37 21.77 -16.08
C VAL A 371 9.39 21.07 -15.15
N THR A 372 9.40 19.74 -15.15
CA THR A 372 8.52 18.95 -14.29
C THR A 372 9.03 18.99 -12.84
N LEU A 373 8.14 19.15 -11.87
CA LEU A 373 8.43 19.00 -10.45
C LEU A 373 7.61 17.83 -9.90
N THR A 374 8.30 16.96 -9.18
CA THR A 374 7.83 15.68 -8.63
C THR A 374 8.42 15.48 -7.24
N GLU A 375 8.27 14.29 -6.69
CA GLU A 375 8.72 13.86 -5.39
C GLU A 375 9.73 12.69 -5.47
N THR A 376 10.52 12.54 -4.43
CA THR A 376 11.28 11.33 -4.14
C THR A 376 11.28 11.08 -2.64
N GLU A 377 11.39 9.81 -2.23
CA GLU A 377 11.43 9.43 -0.83
C GLU A 377 12.64 10.07 -0.12
N LEU A 378 12.42 10.68 1.05
CA LEU A 378 13.44 11.28 1.91
C LEU A 378 13.71 10.38 3.13
N GLU A 379 12.65 10.02 3.84
CA GLU A 379 12.68 9.15 5.02
C GLU A 379 11.50 8.19 4.96
N THR A 380 11.71 6.94 5.35
CA THR A 380 10.66 5.93 5.41
C THR A 380 10.73 5.20 6.74
N ASP A 381 9.69 5.36 7.55
CA ASP A 381 9.50 4.58 8.77
C ASP A 381 8.70 3.31 8.44
N LYS A 382 9.43 2.20 8.34
CA LYS A 382 8.89 0.88 8.01
C LYS A 382 8.46 0.08 9.23
N SER A 383 8.33 0.73 10.39
CA SER A 383 8.00 0.03 11.62
C SER A 383 6.59 -0.54 11.62
N ASP A 384 5.61 0.14 11.03
CA ASP A 384 4.23 -0.33 11.01
C ASP A 384 4.01 -1.44 9.97
N LYS A 385 4.32 -2.70 10.34
CA LYS A 385 4.27 -3.82 9.41
C LYS A 385 3.98 -5.21 10.03
N GLY A 386 3.66 -6.17 9.17
CA GLY A 386 3.40 -7.56 9.53
C GLY A 386 1.93 -7.82 9.84
N ILE A 387 1.64 -8.76 10.72
CA ILE A 387 0.26 -9.14 11.08
C ILE A 387 -0.23 -8.30 12.27
N TYR A 388 -1.44 -7.76 12.16
CA TYR A 388 -2.17 -7.06 13.21
C TYR A 388 -3.51 -7.73 13.49
N GLN A 389 -4.12 -7.44 14.64
CA GLN A 389 -5.45 -7.96 14.99
C GLN A 389 -6.53 -6.88 14.87
N GLY A 390 -7.75 -7.30 14.56
CA GLY A 390 -8.96 -6.47 14.54
C GLY A 390 -10.21 -7.29 14.84
N THR A 391 -11.37 -6.77 14.46
CA THR A 391 -12.65 -7.49 14.57
C THR A 391 -13.46 -7.33 13.29
N ASP A 392 -14.01 -8.43 12.79
CA ASP A 392 -14.92 -8.47 11.64
C ASP A 392 -16.30 -9.03 12.04
N ASP A 393 -17.17 -9.26 11.06
CA ASP A 393 -18.52 -9.81 11.28
C ASP A 393 -18.55 -11.21 11.94
N TYR A 394 -17.41 -11.90 12.01
CA TYR A 394 -17.29 -13.29 12.46
C TYR A 394 -16.43 -13.44 13.73
N GLY A 395 -15.69 -12.40 14.13
CA GLY A 395 -14.87 -12.39 15.35
C GLY A 395 -13.50 -11.74 15.16
N THR A 396 -12.50 -12.26 15.86
CA THR A 396 -11.12 -11.74 15.81
C THR A 396 -10.47 -12.05 14.47
N THR A 397 -10.13 -11.03 13.71
CA THR A 397 -9.43 -11.14 12.41
C THR A 397 -7.95 -10.77 12.56
N TYR A 398 -7.09 -11.38 11.75
CA TYR A 398 -5.65 -11.08 11.69
C TYR A 398 -5.27 -10.63 10.28
N TYR A 399 -4.81 -9.40 10.09
CA TYR A 399 -4.60 -8.80 8.77
C TYR A 399 -3.16 -8.35 8.55
N TYR A 400 -2.71 -8.40 7.29
CA TYR A 400 -1.39 -7.91 6.91
C TYR A 400 -1.40 -6.40 6.69
N ARG A 401 -0.36 -5.72 7.19
CA ARG A 401 -0.17 -4.27 7.10
C ARG A 401 1.25 -3.91 6.69
N GLY A 402 1.42 -2.85 5.92
CA GLY A 402 2.73 -2.28 5.61
C GLY A 402 3.47 -2.99 4.47
N ASN A 403 4.79 -2.81 4.45
CA ASN A 403 5.68 -3.43 3.45
C ASN A 403 5.96 -4.90 3.81
N VAL A 404 4.99 -5.76 3.53
CA VAL A 404 5.03 -7.21 3.77
C VAL A 404 5.40 -7.95 2.49
N LYS A 405 6.26 -8.96 2.61
CA LYS A 405 6.74 -9.77 1.48
C LYS A 405 6.53 -11.28 1.65
N ASN A 406 5.97 -11.71 2.79
CA ASN A 406 5.76 -13.11 3.15
C ASN A 406 4.26 -13.49 3.19
N ASN A 407 3.43 -12.84 2.37
CA ASN A 407 1.99 -13.08 2.30
C ASN A 407 1.54 -13.75 0.98
N ILE A 408 2.41 -14.50 0.30
CA ILE A 408 2.15 -15.11 -1.01
C ILE A 408 1.66 -16.57 -0.87
N VAL A 409 0.59 -16.90 -1.59
CA VAL A 409 -0.01 -18.24 -1.66
C VAL A 409 -0.07 -18.69 -3.12
N GLN A 410 0.27 -19.95 -3.37
CA GLN A 410 0.03 -20.63 -4.64
C GLN A 410 -1.18 -21.56 -4.50
N PHE A 411 -2.21 -21.30 -5.30
CA PHE A 411 -3.46 -22.07 -5.30
C PHE A 411 -4.08 -22.09 -6.69
N ALA A 412 -4.55 -23.27 -7.12
CA ALA A 412 -5.24 -23.48 -8.40
C ALA A 412 -4.46 -23.01 -9.65
N GLY A 413 -3.12 -23.03 -9.59
CA GLY A 413 -2.24 -22.55 -10.65
C GLY A 413 -2.02 -21.03 -10.71
N PHE A 414 -2.47 -20.30 -9.68
CA PHE A 414 -2.33 -18.85 -9.57
C PHE A 414 -1.56 -18.46 -8.31
N TYR A 415 -1.00 -17.25 -8.34
CA TYR A 415 -0.45 -16.58 -7.17
C TYR A 415 -1.51 -15.66 -6.57
N TRP A 416 -1.50 -15.61 -5.25
CA TRP A 416 -2.42 -14.83 -4.44
C TRP A 416 -1.66 -14.14 -3.33
N GLN A 417 -2.16 -12.97 -2.92
CA GLN A 417 -1.69 -12.30 -1.71
C GLN A 417 -2.73 -12.47 -0.59
N ILE A 418 -2.27 -12.82 0.61
CA ILE A 418 -3.11 -12.90 1.80
C ILE A 418 -3.42 -11.48 2.26
N VAL A 419 -4.72 -11.20 2.38
CA VAL A 419 -5.24 -9.96 2.96
C VAL A 419 -5.34 -10.12 4.48
N ARG A 420 -6.05 -11.17 4.91
CA ARG A 420 -6.32 -11.46 6.33
C ARG A 420 -6.79 -12.90 6.57
N ILE A 421 -6.69 -13.34 7.82
CA ILE A 421 -7.47 -14.44 8.40
C ILE A 421 -8.75 -13.81 8.96
N ASN A 422 -9.92 -14.22 8.46
CA ASN A 422 -11.22 -13.75 8.92
C ASN A 422 -11.53 -14.30 10.33
N GLY A 423 -12.54 -13.74 11.00
CA GLY A 423 -12.96 -14.15 12.34
C GLY A 423 -13.37 -15.62 12.49
N ASP A 424 -13.86 -16.24 11.40
CA ASP A 424 -14.19 -17.67 11.34
C ASP A 424 -12.96 -18.57 11.05
N GLY A 425 -11.77 -17.99 10.88
CA GLY A 425 -10.53 -18.68 10.55
C GLY A 425 -10.30 -18.92 9.05
N SER A 426 -11.25 -18.59 8.18
CA SER A 426 -11.04 -18.64 6.72
C SER A 426 -10.01 -17.59 6.29
N ILE A 427 -9.31 -17.82 5.17
CA ILE A 427 -8.18 -17.00 4.73
C ILE A 427 -8.58 -16.21 3.49
N ARG A 428 -8.67 -14.88 3.62
CA ARG A 428 -9.00 -13.97 2.53
C ARG A 428 -7.79 -13.69 1.66
N LEU A 429 -7.92 -13.95 0.37
CA LEU A 429 -6.87 -13.83 -0.64
C LEU A 429 -7.31 -12.90 -1.77
N ILE A 430 -6.39 -12.05 -2.26
CA ILE A 430 -6.56 -11.28 -3.50
C ILE A 430 -5.67 -11.88 -4.59
N TYR A 431 -6.22 -12.00 -5.80
CA TYR A 431 -5.51 -12.51 -6.98
C TYR A 431 -4.27 -11.67 -7.29
N ASP A 432 -3.16 -12.34 -7.62
CA ASP A 432 -1.87 -11.71 -7.91
C ASP A 432 -1.16 -12.35 -9.12
N GLY A 433 -1.95 -12.80 -10.10
CA GLY A 433 -1.44 -13.23 -11.40
C GLY A 433 -1.13 -14.72 -11.52
N THR A 434 -0.62 -15.08 -12.70
CA THR A 434 -0.18 -16.45 -13.05
C THR A 434 1.31 -16.66 -12.86
N GLU A 435 2.06 -15.58 -12.60
CA GLU A 435 3.50 -15.60 -12.44
C GLU A 435 3.93 -15.06 -11.09
N LYS A 436 5.11 -15.51 -10.65
CA LYS A 436 5.71 -15.11 -9.39
C LYS A 436 6.16 -13.65 -9.47
N ASN A 437 5.85 -12.86 -8.43
CA ASN A 437 6.15 -11.42 -8.39
C ASN A 437 5.54 -10.63 -9.55
N ALA A 438 4.30 -10.98 -9.96
CA ALA A 438 3.59 -10.25 -10.99
C ALA A 438 3.50 -8.75 -10.63
N THR A 439 3.55 -7.89 -11.65
CA THR A 439 3.39 -6.44 -11.45
C THR A 439 2.42 -5.86 -12.48
N GLY A 440 1.66 -4.85 -12.07
CA GLY A 440 0.80 -4.10 -12.97
C GLY A 440 -0.32 -4.95 -13.55
N GLY A 441 -0.45 -4.97 -14.87
CA GLY A 441 -1.51 -5.71 -15.57
C GLY A 441 -1.52 -7.21 -15.27
N GLU A 442 -0.33 -7.80 -15.05
CA GLU A 442 -0.18 -9.23 -14.76
C GLU A 442 -0.75 -9.63 -13.38
N GLN A 443 -0.98 -8.67 -12.48
CA GLN A 443 -1.65 -8.90 -11.19
C GLN A 443 -3.18 -8.97 -11.32
N THR A 444 -3.72 -8.85 -12.53
CA THR A 444 -5.16 -8.73 -12.79
C THR A 444 -5.63 -9.83 -13.73
N ILE A 445 -6.95 -10.06 -13.77
CA ILE A 445 -7.58 -10.94 -14.78
C ILE A 445 -7.95 -10.17 -16.06
N GLY A 446 -7.32 -9.01 -16.27
CA GLY A 446 -7.69 -8.00 -17.28
C GLY A 446 -8.44 -6.81 -16.68
N ASN A 447 -8.83 -5.88 -17.56
CA ASN A 447 -9.56 -4.68 -17.18
C ASN A 447 -11.06 -4.84 -17.44
N SER A 448 -11.88 -4.21 -16.60
CA SER A 448 -13.33 -4.15 -16.79
C SER A 448 -13.88 -2.81 -16.34
N GLN A 449 -15.01 -2.42 -16.92
CA GLN A 449 -15.86 -1.42 -16.29
C GLN A 449 -16.42 -1.98 -14.99
N PHE A 450 -16.56 -1.15 -13.97
CA PHE A 450 -17.27 -1.58 -12.78
C PHE A 450 -18.74 -1.86 -13.14
N ASN A 451 -19.36 -0.88 -13.81
CA ASN A 451 -20.70 -1.02 -14.38
C ASN A 451 -20.78 -0.26 -15.72
N ILE A 452 -21.56 -0.77 -16.67
CA ILE A 452 -21.73 -0.11 -17.97
C ILE A 452 -22.56 1.18 -17.83
N ASN A 453 -23.57 1.15 -16.96
CA ASN A 453 -24.39 2.29 -16.62
C ASN A 453 -23.76 3.04 -15.46
N TYR A 454 -23.85 4.37 -15.49
CA TYR A 454 -23.16 5.24 -14.52
C TYR A 454 -23.94 6.51 -14.17
N ASN A 455 -25.07 6.77 -14.81
CA ASN A 455 -25.75 8.06 -14.78
C ASN A 455 -26.82 8.21 -13.69
N ASP A 456 -26.82 7.30 -12.72
CA ASP A 456 -27.82 7.22 -11.64
C ASP A 456 -27.17 6.67 -10.36
N PRO A 457 -27.61 7.11 -9.16
CA PRO A 457 -27.16 6.53 -7.89
C PRO A 457 -27.32 5.02 -7.79
N ALA A 458 -28.32 4.43 -8.45
CA ALA A 458 -28.54 2.98 -8.50
C ALA A 458 -27.27 2.22 -8.92
N TYR A 459 -26.49 2.80 -9.83
CA TYR A 459 -25.34 2.13 -10.43
C TYR A 459 -24.08 2.12 -9.56
N VAL A 460 -24.15 2.64 -8.33
CA VAL A 460 -23.10 2.51 -7.32
C VAL A 460 -23.31 1.19 -6.55
N GLY A 461 -22.33 0.31 -6.60
CA GLY A 461 -22.29 -0.95 -5.86
C GLY A 461 -22.08 -2.18 -6.74
N TYR A 462 -21.59 -3.24 -6.12
CA TYR A 462 -21.30 -4.53 -6.77
C TYR A 462 -22.53 -5.18 -7.42
N MET A 463 -23.72 -4.89 -6.89
CA MET A 463 -25.02 -5.19 -7.47
C MET A 463 -25.92 -3.95 -7.34
N TYR A 464 -27.00 -3.87 -8.11
CA TYR A 464 -27.92 -2.72 -8.10
C TYR A 464 -29.37 -3.13 -8.34
N GLY A 465 -30.26 -2.18 -8.05
CA GLY A 465 -31.70 -2.36 -8.07
C GLY A 465 -32.41 -1.66 -9.21
N ASN A 466 -33.59 -1.12 -8.92
CA ASN A 466 -34.43 -0.43 -9.90
C ASN A 466 -34.08 1.06 -9.95
N GLN A 467 -33.52 1.53 -11.06
CA GLN A 467 -33.23 2.97 -11.26
C GLN A 467 -34.48 3.86 -11.13
N ASP A 468 -35.66 3.32 -11.45
CA ASP A 468 -36.93 4.06 -11.39
C ASP A 468 -37.58 3.95 -9.99
N GLY A 469 -36.88 3.38 -9.02
CA GLY A 469 -37.31 3.29 -7.64
C GLY A 469 -37.42 4.67 -6.99
N THR A 470 -38.31 4.81 -6.01
CA THR A 470 -38.52 6.07 -5.28
C THR A 470 -38.04 6.02 -3.84
N MET A 471 -37.66 4.83 -3.38
CA MET A 471 -37.09 4.58 -2.07
C MET A 471 -35.70 3.96 -2.20
N PHE A 472 -34.83 4.26 -1.23
CA PHE A 472 -33.46 3.76 -1.20
C PHE A 472 -33.40 2.23 -1.37
N ASP A 473 -34.23 1.49 -0.64
CA ASP A 473 -34.23 0.03 -0.69
C ASP A 473 -34.67 -0.54 -2.06
N GLU A 474 -35.48 0.19 -2.84
CA GLU A 474 -35.87 -0.22 -4.19
C GLU A 474 -34.70 -0.04 -5.18
N VAL A 475 -34.06 1.13 -5.09
CA VAL A 475 -32.93 1.56 -5.94
C VAL A 475 -31.68 0.71 -5.67
N HIS A 476 -31.45 0.35 -4.41
CA HIS A 476 -30.29 -0.42 -3.95
C HIS A 476 -30.62 -1.88 -3.63
N THR A 477 -31.69 -2.43 -4.22
CA THR A 477 -31.88 -3.89 -4.20
C THR A 477 -30.70 -4.60 -4.87
N ASN A 478 -30.55 -5.91 -4.61
CA ASN A 478 -29.52 -6.75 -5.25
C ASN A 478 -30.08 -7.53 -6.45
N ALA A 479 -30.95 -6.89 -7.23
CA ALA A 479 -31.68 -7.56 -8.32
C ALA A 479 -30.79 -7.79 -9.56
N THR A 480 -29.83 -6.90 -9.81
CA THR A 480 -29.01 -6.89 -11.02
C THR A 480 -27.52 -6.93 -10.68
N SER A 481 -26.76 -7.77 -11.39
CA SER A 481 -25.31 -7.82 -11.26
C SER A 481 -24.64 -6.69 -12.03
N SER A 482 -23.60 -6.08 -11.47
CA SER A 482 -22.73 -5.16 -12.20
C SER A 482 -21.91 -5.89 -13.30
N THR A 483 -21.34 -5.11 -14.22
CA THR A 483 -20.45 -5.62 -15.28
C THR A 483 -19.24 -6.34 -14.68
N ILE A 484 -18.63 -5.78 -13.64
CA ILE A 484 -17.47 -6.38 -12.98
C ILE A 484 -17.83 -7.66 -12.24
N LYS A 485 -18.99 -7.73 -11.60
CA LYS A 485 -19.46 -8.98 -10.96
C LYS A 485 -19.58 -10.10 -11.99
N THR A 486 -20.18 -9.82 -13.15
CA THR A 486 -20.28 -10.79 -14.25
C THR A 486 -18.90 -11.24 -14.74
N THR A 487 -17.95 -10.30 -14.84
CA THR A 487 -16.55 -10.59 -15.22
C THR A 487 -15.90 -11.58 -14.25
N ILE A 488 -16.03 -11.33 -12.95
CA ILE A 488 -15.42 -12.14 -11.89
C ILE A 488 -16.13 -13.49 -11.74
N ASP A 489 -17.46 -13.53 -11.83
CA ASP A 489 -18.24 -14.77 -11.76
C ASP A 489 -17.83 -15.74 -12.88
N ASN A 490 -17.69 -15.24 -14.12
CA ASN A 490 -17.25 -16.04 -15.26
C ASN A 490 -15.82 -16.55 -15.08
N TRP A 491 -14.92 -15.70 -14.56
CA TRP A 491 -13.55 -16.10 -14.28
C TRP A 491 -13.49 -17.18 -13.19
N TYR A 492 -14.20 -17.00 -12.08
CA TYR A 492 -14.25 -17.95 -10.97
C TYR A 492 -14.81 -19.29 -11.43
N LYS A 493 -15.93 -19.28 -12.17
CA LYS A 493 -16.51 -20.49 -12.73
C LYS A 493 -15.49 -21.27 -13.55
N THR A 494 -14.83 -20.60 -14.49
CA THR A 494 -13.90 -21.24 -15.44
C THR A 494 -12.63 -21.75 -14.77
N ASN A 495 -12.11 -21.01 -13.78
CA ASN A 495 -10.77 -21.24 -13.24
C ASN A 495 -10.74 -21.95 -11.89
N ILE A 496 -11.83 -21.89 -11.13
CA ILE A 496 -11.93 -22.49 -9.79
C ILE A 496 -12.99 -23.60 -9.81
N ALA A 497 -14.25 -23.28 -10.11
CA ALA A 497 -15.36 -24.24 -9.98
C ALA A 497 -15.30 -25.38 -11.01
N ASP A 498 -15.20 -25.06 -12.30
CA ASP A 498 -15.16 -26.06 -13.39
C ASP A 498 -13.90 -26.95 -13.30
N LYS A 499 -12.88 -26.53 -12.54
CA LYS A 499 -11.65 -27.28 -12.25
C LYS A 499 -11.69 -28.02 -10.91
N GLY A 500 -12.78 -27.93 -10.15
CA GLY A 500 -12.98 -28.63 -8.88
C GLY A 500 -12.18 -28.06 -7.68
N TYR A 501 -11.75 -26.80 -7.76
CA TYR A 501 -11.04 -26.13 -6.67
C TYR A 501 -11.97 -25.37 -5.71
N ASP A 502 -13.25 -25.26 -6.04
CA ASP A 502 -14.29 -24.63 -5.19
C ASP A 502 -14.44 -25.32 -3.83
N GLN A 503 -14.14 -26.62 -3.75
CA GLN A 503 -14.12 -27.36 -2.48
C GLN A 503 -13.14 -26.79 -1.43
N TYR A 504 -12.13 -26.02 -1.83
CA TYR A 504 -11.17 -25.36 -0.92
C TYR A 504 -11.61 -23.95 -0.52
N VAL A 505 -12.63 -23.39 -1.18
CA VAL A 505 -13.13 -22.03 -0.97
C VAL A 505 -14.30 -22.07 0.03
N SER A 506 -14.28 -21.17 1.01
CA SER A 506 -15.35 -20.98 1.99
C SER A 506 -16.56 -20.31 1.34
N THR A 507 -17.73 -20.88 1.56
CA THR A 507 -19.03 -20.29 1.18
C THR A 507 -19.68 -19.53 2.34
N ALA A 508 -19.10 -19.60 3.54
CA ALA A 508 -19.65 -19.03 4.77
C ALA A 508 -19.39 -17.53 4.92
N VAL A 509 -18.24 -17.03 4.45
CA VAL A 509 -17.82 -15.63 4.61
C VAL A 509 -18.16 -14.79 3.38
N GLY A 510 -18.76 -13.63 3.63
CA GLY A 510 -19.17 -12.68 2.60
C GLY A 510 -18.19 -11.55 2.30
N PHE A 511 -18.56 -10.69 1.36
CA PHE A 511 -17.83 -9.50 0.96
C PHE A 511 -18.70 -8.27 1.22
N CYS A 512 -18.18 -7.25 1.89
CA CYS A 512 -18.98 -6.06 2.24
C CYS A 512 -18.86 -4.97 1.17
N GLY A 513 -19.96 -4.62 0.50
CA GLY A 513 -20.00 -3.49 -0.44
C GLY A 513 -20.63 -2.23 0.13
N ASP A 514 -20.83 -2.16 1.45
CA ASP A 514 -21.30 -1.01 2.25
C ASP A 514 -21.84 0.21 1.47
N ARG A 515 -23.12 0.16 1.10
CA ARG A 515 -23.86 1.27 0.50
C ARG A 515 -24.60 2.07 1.57
N SER A 516 -24.23 1.97 2.84
CA SER A 516 -24.79 2.87 3.86
C SER A 516 -24.51 4.33 3.47
N LEU A 517 -25.42 5.24 3.81
CA LEU A 517 -25.24 6.65 3.50
C LEU A 517 -24.37 7.32 4.57
N TYR A 518 -23.46 8.17 4.13
CA TYR A 518 -22.83 9.12 5.04
C TYR A 518 -23.90 10.04 5.63
N SER A 519 -23.88 10.23 6.95
CA SER A 519 -24.90 11.00 7.68
C SER A 519 -25.09 12.43 7.18
N SER A 520 -24.06 13.03 6.58
CA SER A 520 -24.09 14.38 6.01
C SER A 520 -24.14 14.39 4.48
N SER A 521 -24.54 13.27 3.87
CA SER A 521 -24.80 13.17 2.43
C SER A 521 -25.88 14.16 2.01
N SER A 522 -25.69 14.84 0.88
CA SER A 522 -26.67 15.81 0.37
C SER A 522 -27.85 15.14 -0.34
N GLY A 523 -27.58 14.04 -1.03
CA GLY A 523 -28.55 13.15 -1.65
C GLY A 523 -28.85 11.93 -0.75
N ASP A 524 -30.00 11.34 -1.02
CA ASP A 524 -30.58 10.21 -0.29
C ASP A 524 -30.31 8.86 -0.97
N GLY A 525 -29.42 8.81 -1.97
CA GLY A 525 -29.17 7.60 -2.76
C GLY A 525 -30.23 7.25 -3.79
N VAL A 526 -31.21 8.14 -4.00
CA VAL A 526 -32.23 8.06 -5.07
C VAL A 526 -32.14 9.30 -5.97
N GLN A 527 -31.91 10.46 -5.38
CA GLN A 527 -31.80 11.74 -6.08
C GLN A 527 -30.65 11.80 -7.09
N THR A 528 -30.93 12.22 -8.31
CA THR A 528 -29.95 12.44 -9.39
C THR A 528 -29.44 13.88 -9.47
N ASP A 529 -30.09 14.80 -8.78
CA ASP A 529 -29.77 16.24 -8.75
C ASP A 529 -28.88 16.65 -7.57
N LYS A 530 -28.52 15.70 -6.68
CA LYS A 530 -27.66 15.93 -5.53
C LYS A 530 -26.59 14.87 -5.39
N ASP A 531 -25.47 15.25 -4.80
CA ASP A 531 -24.37 14.32 -4.54
C ASP A 531 -24.76 13.35 -3.41
N THR A 532 -24.70 12.05 -3.68
CA THR A 532 -24.88 11.01 -2.67
C THR A 532 -23.53 10.44 -2.28
N THR A 533 -23.18 10.49 -0.99
CA THR A 533 -21.92 9.95 -0.45
C THR A 533 -22.18 8.72 0.42
N PHE A 534 -21.36 7.68 0.26
CA PHE A 534 -21.55 6.36 0.90
C PHE A 534 -20.60 6.13 2.09
N GLY A 535 -20.78 5.02 2.82
CA GLY A 535 -20.12 4.74 4.10
C GLY A 535 -18.60 4.84 4.07
N ALA A 536 -17.95 4.35 3.01
CA ALA A 536 -16.49 4.48 2.85
C ALA A 536 -16.03 5.94 2.73
N TYR A 537 -16.86 6.84 2.18
CA TYR A 537 -16.57 8.28 2.16
C TYR A 537 -16.51 8.85 3.58
N ALA A 538 -17.44 8.45 4.45
CA ALA A 538 -17.47 8.89 5.84
C ALA A 538 -16.18 8.46 6.59
N ARG A 539 -15.76 7.21 6.37
CA ARG A 539 -14.54 6.65 6.96
C ARG A 539 -13.28 7.33 6.44
N TYR A 540 -13.24 7.65 5.14
CA TYR A 540 -12.19 8.49 4.56
C TYR A 540 -12.06 9.84 5.27
N LEU A 541 -13.16 10.57 5.46
CA LEU A 541 -13.12 11.87 6.14
C LEU A 541 -12.59 11.74 7.58
N ALA A 542 -12.96 10.66 8.27
CA ALA A 542 -12.58 10.37 9.65
C ALA A 542 -11.19 9.74 9.81
N SER A 543 -10.46 9.44 8.72
CA SER A 543 -9.22 8.63 8.77
C SER A 543 -9.43 7.29 9.48
N ALA A 544 -10.53 6.60 9.14
CA ALA A 544 -10.96 5.36 9.77
C ALA A 544 -11.13 4.24 8.75
N ALA A 545 -11.19 3.01 9.23
CA ALA A 545 -11.54 1.81 8.47
C ALA A 545 -12.20 0.77 9.39
N GLN A 546 -12.97 -0.16 8.83
CA GLN A 546 -13.58 -1.26 9.57
C GLN A 546 -13.72 -2.53 8.73
N PHE A 547 -13.70 -3.69 9.38
CA PHE A 547 -14.03 -4.97 8.72
C PHE A 547 -15.49 -5.39 8.88
N ILE A 548 -16.22 -4.77 9.82
CA ILE A 548 -17.64 -5.04 10.06
C ILE A 548 -18.47 -4.40 8.96
N CYS A 549 -19.40 -5.16 8.39
CA CYS A 549 -20.31 -4.64 7.39
C CYS A 549 -21.51 -3.94 8.05
N PRO A 550 -21.72 -2.62 7.84
CA PRO A 550 -22.77 -1.89 8.55
C PRO A 550 -24.18 -2.41 8.30
N GLU A 551 -24.44 -2.86 7.07
CA GLU A 551 -25.77 -3.27 6.61
C GLU A 551 -25.74 -4.71 6.10
N PRO A 552 -25.55 -5.70 6.98
CA PRO A 552 -25.23 -7.07 6.56
C PRO A 552 -26.37 -7.72 5.76
N ALA A 553 -27.63 -7.41 6.07
CA ALA A 553 -28.77 -7.97 5.35
C ALA A 553 -28.85 -7.50 3.88
N ARG A 554 -28.24 -6.36 3.54
CA ARG A 554 -28.27 -5.77 2.20
C ARG A 554 -26.91 -5.83 1.49
N ASP A 555 -25.82 -5.52 2.18
CA ASP A 555 -24.52 -5.22 1.57
C ASP A 555 -23.40 -6.19 1.95
N LEU A 556 -23.64 -7.14 2.87
CA LEU A 556 -22.75 -8.28 3.06
C LEU A 556 -23.13 -9.38 2.06
N TYR A 557 -22.44 -9.39 0.92
CA TYR A 557 -22.67 -10.33 -0.17
C TYR A 557 -22.19 -11.73 0.21
N THR A 558 -23.12 -12.66 0.35
CA THR A 558 -22.83 -14.06 0.71
C THR A 558 -23.47 -15.02 -0.28
N THR A 559 -23.02 -16.28 -0.26
CA THR A 559 -23.73 -17.36 -0.96
C THR A 559 -24.94 -17.83 -0.15
N VAL A 560 -25.81 -18.62 -0.77
CA VAL A 560 -27.00 -19.20 -0.11
C VAL A 560 -26.68 -20.06 1.12
N ASP A 561 -25.47 -20.63 1.17
CA ASP A 561 -25.00 -21.52 2.23
C ASP A 561 -24.53 -20.75 3.49
N SER A 562 -24.32 -19.44 3.40
CA SER A 562 -23.93 -18.64 4.57
C SER A 562 -25.09 -18.47 5.55
N SER A 563 -24.75 -18.42 6.83
CA SER A 563 -25.69 -18.11 7.93
C SER A 563 -26.01 -16.61 8.04
N VAL A 564 -25.18 -15.76 7.44
CA VAL A 564 -25.30 -14.29 7.49
C VAL A 564 -25.31 -13.68 6.08
N GLY A 565 -25.52 -12.38 5.99
CA GLY A 565 -25.49 -11.66 4.73
C GLY A 565 -26.76 -11.78 3.89
N ASN A 566 -26.70 -11.25 2.66
CA ASN A 566 -27.82 -11.11 1.75
C ASN A 566 -28.07 -12.32 0.83
N LYS A 567 -27.18 -13.32 0.85
CA LYS A 567 -27.28 -14.56 0.05
C LYS A 567 -27.37 -14.36 -1.47
N ALA A 568 -26.91 -13.21 -1.99
CA ALA A 568 -27.06 -12.83 -3.38
C ALA A 568 -25.97 -13.41 -4.32
N LEU A 569 -24.90 -14.01 -3.79
CA LEU A 569 -23.80 -14.51 -4.60
C LEU A 569 -24.06 -15.91 -5.16
N THR A 570 -23.79 -16.05 -6.46
CA THR A 570 -23.71 -17.36 -7.14
C THR A 570 -22.40 -18.08 -6.77
N TYR A 571 -21.29 -17.34 -6.74
CA TYR A 571 -19.96 -17.87 -6.41
C TYR A 571 -19.37 -17.08 -5.23
N PRO A 572 -18.58 -17.70 -4.34
CA PRO A 572 -17.99 -17.05 -3.17
C PRO A 572 -16.75 -16.20 -3.57
N VAL A 573 -16.97 -15.20 -4.40
CA VAL A 573 -15.93 -14.32 -4.95
C VAL A 573 -16.40 -12.87 -4.94
N GLY A 574 -15.48 -11.94 -4.69
CA GLY A 574 -15.73 -10.51 -4.67
C GLY A 574 -14.49 -9.70 -5.06
N LEU A 575 -14.40 -8.49 -4.52
CA LEU A 575 -13.27 -7.58 -4.67
C LEU A 575 -12.78 -7.13 -3.29
N ILE A 576 -11.54 -6.61 -3.24
CA ILE A 576 -10.99 -6.00 -2.02
C ILE A 576 -11.70 -4.69 -1.72
N THR A 577 -11.87 -4.36 -0.44
CA THR A 577 -12.58 -3.14 -0.01
C THR A 577 -11.64 -1.96 0.21
N TYR A 578 -12.19 -0.74 0.21
CA TYR A 578 -11.51 0.47 0.69
C TYR A 578 -10.85 0.22 2.06
N ASP A 579 -11.60 -0.36 2.99
CA ASP A 579 -11.17 -0.60 4.36
C ASP A 579 -9.98 -1.55 4.45
N GLU A 580 -10.01 -2.65 3.70
CA GLU A 580 -8.89 -3.60 3.64
C GLU A 580 -7.61 -2.95 3.09
N ILE A 581 -7.72 -2.03 2.13
CA ILE A 581 -6.57 -1.27 1.60
C ILE A 581 -6.04 -0.24 2.63
N VAL A 582 -6.93 0.41 3.39
CA VAL A 582 -6.52 1.31 4.49
C VAL A 582 -5.79 0.53 5.58
N PHE A 583 -6.29 -0.64 5.96
CA PHE A 583 -5.59 -1.52 6.90
C PHE A 583 -4.24 -2.02 6.35
N ALA A 584 -4.14 -2.26 5.04
CA ALA A 584 -2.88 -2.57 4.37
C ALA A 584 -1.85 -1.42 4.38
N GLY A 585 -2.29 -0.20 4.71
CA GLY A 585 -1.41 0.96 4.90
C GLY A 585 -1.51 2.04 3.81
N ILE A 586 -2.52 2.00 2.93
CA ILE A 586 -2.71 3.00 1.87
C ILE A 586 -3.99 3.80 2.12
N ASP A 587 -3.91 5.13 2.13
CA ASP A 587 -5.07 6.01 2.23
C ASP A 587 -5.28 6.87 0.97
N GLN A 588 -6.20 7.83 1.02
CA GLN A 588 -6.51 8.74 -0.09
C GLN A 588 -5.51 9.92 -0.19
N ARG A 589 -4.91 10.33 0.93
CA ARG A 589 -4.22 11.61 1.06
C ARG A 589 -2.74 11.49 0.73
N HIS A 590 -2.13 10.38 1.11
CA HIS A 590 -0.70 10.13 1.06
C HIS A 590 -0.34 9.15 -0.06
N ILE A 591 0.81 9.36 -0.69
CA ILE A 591 1.39 8.40 -1.63
C ILE A 591 2.05 7.27 -0.85
N ASN A 592 1.70 6.02 -1.15
CA ASN A 592 2.35 4.83 -0.65
C ASN A 592 2.49 3.74 -1.73
N LYS A 593 3.71 3.58 -2.23
CA LYS A 593 4.08 2.55 -3.22
C LYS A 593 4.79 1.35 -2.58
N LEU A 594 4.85 1.31 -1.24
CA LEU A 594 5.60 0.32 -0.46
C LEU A 594 4.68 -0.66 0.28
N SER A 595 3.38 -0.40 0.39
CA SER A 595 2.43 -1.37 0.95
C SER A 595 2.32 -2.61 0.06
N TRP A 596 2.12 -3.78 0.67
CA TRP A 596 1.92 -5.04 -0.05
C TRP A 596 0.76 -5.01 -1.04
N ALA A 597 -0.23 -4.14 -0.81
CA ALA A 597 -1.42 -4.00 -1.65
C ALA A 597 -1.19 -3.11 -2.90
N TYR A 598 -0.03 -2.47 -3.01
CA TYR A 598 0.31 -1.58 -4.12
C TYR A 598 0.38 -2.31 -5.46
N SER A 599 -0.02 -1.61 -6.53
CA SER A 599 0.19 -2.03 -7.91
C SER A 599 0.53 -0.83 -8.78
N ILE A 600 1.38 -1.02 -9.78
CA ILE A 600 1.67 -0.02 -10.82
C ILE A 600 0.52 0.14 -11.83
N GLN A 601 -0.58 -0.62 -11.66
CA GLN A 601 -1.80 -0.56 -12.44
C GLN A 601 -2.98 -0.16 -11.53
N HIS A 602 -3.90 0.65 -12.06
CA HIS A 602 -5.14 0.97 -11.35
C HIS A 602 -6.00 -0.29 -11.22
N TYR A 603 -6.56 -0.57 -10.04
CA TYR A 603 -7.51 -1.66 -9.86
C TYR A 603 -8.70 -1.27 -8.98
N TRP A 604 -9.84 -1.88 -9.25
CA TRP A 604 -11.09 -1.62 -8.55
C TRP A 604 -11.08 -2.14 -7.11
N THR A 605 -11.68 -1.36 -6.20
CA THR A 605 -12.17 -1.90 -4.92
C THR A 605 -13.67 -2.20 -5.05
N MET A 606 -14.24 -2.89 -4.07
CA MET A 606 -15.68 -3.16 -3.99
C MET A 606 -16.49 -2.04 -3.32
N SER A 607 -15.82 -0.98 -2.86
CA SER A 607 -16.41 0.00 -1.95
C SER A 607 -16.99 1.21 -2.70
N PRO A 608 -18.28 1.49 -2.52
CA PRO A 608 -18.95 2.70 -3.01
C PRO A 608 -18.26 3.98 -2.58
N SER A 609 -18.20 4.97 -3.47
CA SER A 609 -17.65 6.28 -3.12
C SER A 609 -18.71 7.37 -3.12
N VAL A 610 -19.19 7.78 -4.29
CA VAL A 610 -20.10 8.91 -4.46
C VAL A 610 -20.89 8.78 -5.77
N PHE A 611 -22.16 9.17 -5.77
CA PHE A 611 -22.83 9.61 -6.98
C PHE A 611 -22.64 11.12 -7.12
N TYR A 612 -21.98 11.55 -8.19
CA TYR A 612 -21.64 12.95 -8.44
C TYR A 612 -22.62 13.57 -9.45
N ALA A 613 -23.61 14.30 -8.95
CA ALA A 613 -24.76 14.78 -9.71
C ALA A 613 -24.38 15.74 -10.84
N THR A 614 -23.40 16.62 -10.62
CA THR A 614 -22.98 17.61 -11.64
C THR A 614 -22.41 16.97 -12.91
N LYS A 615 -21.93 15.72 -12.83
CA LYS A 615 -21.46 14.96 -14.01
C LYS A 615 -22.30 13.71 -14.28
N SER A 616 -23.36 13.50 -13.51
CA SER A 616 -24.15 12.26 -13.50
C SER A 616 -23.25 11.03 -13.49
N TYR A 617 -22.33 10.93 -12.53
CA TYR A 617 -21.38 9.80 -12.42
C TYR A 617 -21.51 9.08 -11.09
N ALA A 618 -21.96 7.82 -11.14
CA ALA A 618 -21.75 6.81 -10.12
C ALA A 618 -20.26 6.45 -10.05
N ARG A 619 -19.71 6.34 -8.84
CA ARG A 619 -18.29 6.11 -8.61
C ARG A 619 -18.04 5.09 -7.51
N GLU A 620 -16.95 4.37 -7.70
CA GLU A 620 -16.38 3.42 -6.76
C GLU A 620 -14.98 3.88 -6.36
N TRP A 621 -14.54 3.43 -5.19
CA TRP A 621 -13.15 3.58 -4.82
C TRP A 621 -12.26 2.65 -5.68
N ASN A 622 -11.06 3.13 -6.01
CA ASN A 622 -10.05 2.31 -6.66
C ASN A 622 -8.67 2.66 -6.12
N LEU A 623 -7.75 1.69 -6.11
CA LEU A 623 -6.35 2.01 -5.90
C LEU A 623 -5.76 2.52 -7.22
N VAL A 624 -5.13 3.69 -7.21
CA VAL A 624 -4.45 4.22 -8.40
C VAL A 624 -2.97 3.85 -8.41
N LYS A 625 -2.39 3.75 -9.61
CA LYS A 625 -0.96 3.44 -9.83
C LYS A 625 0.01 4.39 -9.10
N ASP A 626 -0.47 5.56 -8.72
CA ASP A 626 0.33 6.55 -7.99
C ASP A 626 0.46 6.18 -6.51
N GLY A 627 -0.25 5.15 -6.01
CA GLY A 627 -0.10 4.62 -4.66
C GLY A 627 -1.04 5.21 -3.62
N TYR A 628 -2.25 5.62 -4.01
CA TYR A 628 -3.27 6.11 -3.09
C TYR A 628 -4.68 5.67 -3.52
N LEU A 629 -5.63 5.67 -2.60
CA LEU A 629 -7.04 5.39 -2.89
C LEU A 629 -7.68 6.60 -3.56
N TYR A 630 -8.35 6.41 -4.69
CA TYR A 630 -9.00 7.48 -5.43
C TYR A 630 -10.52 7.35 -5.37
N ILE A 631 -11.16 8.49 -5.13
CA ILE A 631 -12.61 8.61 -4.95
C ILE A 631 -13.37 8.81 -6.27
N GLY A 632 -12.69 9.32 -7.31
CA GLY A 632 -13.33 9.94 -8.48
C GLY A 632 -13.59 9.02 -9.67
N SER A 633 -13.32 7.72 -9.57
CA SER A 633 -13.42 6.80 -10.71
C SER A 633 -14.88 6.50 -11.04
N SER A 634 -15.34 6.98 -12.20
CA SER A 634 -16.65 6.62 -12.74
C SER A 634 -16.73 5.11 -12.95
N VAL A 635 -17.85 4.49 -12.58
CA VAL A 635 -18.08 3.05 -12.77
C VAL A 635 -17.99 2.62 -14.23
N GLY A 636 -18.26 3.55 -15.16
CA GLY A 636 -18.08 3.36 -16.60
C GLY A 636 -16.62 3.47 -17.08
N GLY A 637 -15.67 3.83 -16.20
CA GLY A 637 -14.23 3.77 -16.49
C GLY A 637 -13.71 2.34 -16.48
N SER A 638 -12.53 2.08 -17.05
CA SER A 638 -11.94 0.73 -17.10
C SER A 638 -10.69 0.66 -16.22
N ASN A 639 -10.70 -0.22 -15.22
CA ASN A 639 -9.56 -0.50 -14.33
C ASN A 639 -9.32 -2.01 -14.23
N GLY A 640 -8.17 -2.40 -13.70
CA GLY A 640 -7.80 -3.78 -13.45
C GLY A 640 -8.74 -4.47 -12.47
N VAL A 641 -9.00 -5.77 -12.71
CA VAL A 641 -9.86 -6.61 -11.89
C VAL A 641 -9.03 -7.63 -11.14
N ARG A 642 -9.13 -7.65 -9.80
CA ARG A 642 -8.43 -8.59 -8.93
C ARG A 642 -9.45 -9.36 -8.07
N PRO A 643 -9.84 -10.59 -8.47
CA PRO A 643 -10.76 -11.41 -7.69
C PRO A 643 -10.27 -11.62 -6.25
N VAL A 644 -11.20 -11.61 -5.30
CA VAL A 644 -10.96 -11.95 -3.91
C VAL A 644 -11.78 -13.18 -3.52
N ILE A 645 -11.14 -14.16 -2.89
CA ILE A 645 -11.77 -15.38 -2.38
C ILE A 645 -11.43 -15.56 -0.90
N ASN A 646 -12.16 -16.44 -0.21
CA ASN A 646 -11.80 -16.88 1.15
C ASN A 646 -11.54 -18.39 1.10
N LEU A 647 -10.31 -18.86 1.36
CA LEU A 647 -10.04 -20.29 1.54
C LEU A 647 -10.59 -20.76 2.89
N LYS A 648 -11.05 -22.01 2.98
CA LYS A 648 -11.51 -22.60 4.26
C LYS A 648 -10.39 -22.62 5.30
N SER A 649 -10.75 -22.58 6.58
CA SER A 649 -9.78 -22.57 7.68
C SER A 649 -8.92 -23.83 7.78
N ASP A 650 -9.44 -24.95 7.28
CA ASP A 650 -8.84 -26.28 7.34
C ASP A 650 -8.04 -26.65 6.09
N VAL A 651 -7.87 -25.74 5.12
CA VAL A 651 -7.04 -25.99 3.94
C VAL A 651 -5.60 -26.28 4.36
N LYS A 652 -5.06 -27.37 3.83
CA LYS A 652 -3.71 -27.82 4.11
C LYS A 652 -2.72 -27.18 3.15
N ILE A 653 -1.48 -27.08 3.60
CA ILE A 653 -0.34 -26.71 2.78
C ILE A 653 0.60 -27.89 2.60
N SER A 654 1.26 -27.96 1.43
CA SER A 654 2.30 -28.93 1.11
C SER A 654 3.71 -28.34 1.24
N GLY A 655 3.84 -27.01 1.35
CA GLY A 655 5.10 -26.33 1.62
C GLY A 655 4.98 -24.81 1.67
N GLY A 656 6.14 -24.16 1.78
CA GLY A 656 6.27 -22.71 1.71
C GLY A 656 6.32 -21.99 3.05
N THR A 657 6.77 -20.74 2.97
CA THR A 657 6.86 -19.78 4.09
C THR A 657 6.19 -18.45 3.74
N GLY A 658 5.45 -18.41 2.63
CA GLY A 658 4.72 -17.25 2.17
C GLY A 658 5.57 -16.21 1.45
N THR A 659 6.90 -16.37 1.36
CA THR A 659 7.70 -15.44 0.55
C THR A 659 7.45 -15.65 -0.93
N ALA A 660 7.77 -14.67 -1.76
CA ALA A 660 7.68 -14.82 -3.20
C ALA A 660 8.45 -16.03 -3.72
N ASN A 661 9.63 -16.31 -3.14
CA ASN A 661 10.45 -17.45 -3.54
C ASN A 661 9.97 -18.80 -2.99
N GLU A 662 9.31 -18.81 -1.84
CA GLU A 662 8.76 -19.99 -1.19
C GLU A 662 7.29 -19.72 -0.77
N PRO A 663 6.36 -19.55 -1.73
CA PRO A 663 4.97 -19.22 -1.42
C PRO A 663 4.32 -20.38 -0.66
N PHE A 664 3.31 -20.11 0.16
CA PHE A 664 2.52 -21.19 0.74
C PHE A 664 1.82 -21.97 -0.38
N ILE A 665 2.04 -23.27 -0.48
CA ILE A 665 1.47 -24.11 -1.55
C ILE A 665 0.28 -24.87 -0.99
N ILE A 666 -0.94 -24.59 -1.46
CA ILE A 666 -2.13 -25.33 -1.05
C ILE A 666 -2.03 -26.77 -1.53
N ASP A 667 -2.26 -27.72 -0.62
CA ASP A 667 -2.37 -29.14 -0.98
C ASP A 667 -3.73 -29.39 -1.63
N THR A 668 -3.70 -29.78 -2.90
CA THR A 668 -4.91 -29.97 -3.72
C THR A 668 -5.10 -31.42 -4.18
N ASN A 669 -4.31 -32.35 -3.63
CA ASN A 669 -4.28 -33.77 -4.04
C ASN A 669 -5.07 -34.69 -3.12
#